data_AF-A0A2N2B162-F1
#
_entry.id   AF-A0A2N2B162-F1
#
_cell.length_a   1.000
_cell.length_b   1.000
_cell.length_c   1.000
_cell.angle_alpha   90.00
_cell.angle_beta   90.00
_cell.angle_gamma   90.00
#
_symmetry.space_group_name_H-M   'P 1'
#
loop_
_entity.id
_entity.type
_entity.pdbx_description
1 polymer ?
#
loop_
_entity_poly.entity_id
_entity_poly.type
_entity_poly.pdbx_seq_one_letter_code
_entity_poly.pdbx_strand_id
1 'polypeptide(L)'
;MLKEIIPSYIEDIAKRLHDPNQYGAASVMIGAGFSKNAIALDDNSNAPNWEELAIEMYEALYKEPENENEKIYWNKIKIRKTSGKNVLKLAEEYKVIFGRNKLDKFIEDKIKDSNYIPGSIHKKLLELNWRDVFTTNYDTLLERSIATISKKKNYKIILNQVDLPGSTYPRIIKLHGSIPAIKPYIISEEDYRTYPTKYAPLVNTVQQSMLETQLCLLGFSGDDPNFLNWLGWLRDNMGVNCPSIYLCGLFNGMSMSEKSTLESQNIVVIDLTYFVSNDSLNPHIDGILGFFNAIESYSKKNKSILDSVSYLHKHDVKTLEQSYYIDMNEKLKQIKIEISRYPVLPFNESKHFLNNITSHFDTILEAEDSYFKYSLIGNIVNILRKLYLPLYDHKATKLINLLGFYSVDSYKSDDERISQWFDMKMYLAEMYRVDWNEEKYCDEIETIEYHIDLLNEQQKIEFYFEMCKYQIANFDYMLVEKYLEKISSEGSFINIIRKACLFSQLGEIDKASYLLKKCSAEIAQRRYSEDVLAGLIGYLNLCQLSIRANSRDVDFIDDDLMNNKYNVKKIFNDIRGSLVNNALLAIDKRTSEKPGFNMNSLTVTYGTAPKVVTDSINDSFRYILFQDYLCLPLNFTDHWETISIAAKNLSNTSKNPFWKWSLIVRTNDEKSIDSLLTRELIVGSGKECARKLFDEIYELQRLFKIDDNYKSIYKILSKKSIYDVLSRVGLVAESNKVNEFLNMFFKLICLNDRLIVNDLNKVMSKISSRIDCEILKLQFSNIMSSPKGGVPYPTYFYNVECQEKIDAESKAVDKIILELSSHDVEIRDSAITKIVILEKYSNIVENTEAIARNIWCQIDSHGFPKSNIFNLQTWENLPYPNEISFDELYSRYLLNPRFPKCVEGNTIHGFGNVDYKIHSYMYVIYSLSSFQNNEKLNISWNKKMIKGILSYFIDYIQNERKLLNMGFDLFGTIKEAFKRYVFICDIVAVVVTQSIISNIYDEEILLMVKQINQIFEDENIPNLSLLVANKLVNADINSVFSSIVAQVMSVSSDDIRQAFISLDILLVYSKYVGSILDFQKNFVELISSIKYMDISHSRKILIHLSQIIERELFMNDEFAELIASELTNCFNIFNRVVNGVNKEFLEASYNLSKLSKKYYVSLKNNDVTIPDGFLKLISIIKESNDCDIGRIWKNIEV
;
A
#
# COMPACT_ATOMS: atom_id res chain seq x y z
N MET A 1 -51.28 -31.72 -7.15
CA MET A 1 -51.76 -30.52 -6.41
C MET A 1 -51.20 -30.43 -5.00
N LEU A 2 -51.74 -31.08 -3.95
CA LEU A 2 -51.26 -30.83 -2.55
C LEU A 2 -49.78 -31.20 -2.28
N LYS A 3 -49.22 -32.21 -2.94
CA LYS A 3 -47.79 -32.57 -2.83
C LYS A 3 -46.82 -31.54 -3.45
N GLU A 4 -47.31 -30.63 -4.30
CA GLU A 4 -46.46 -29.66 -5.01
C GLU A 4 -46.27 -28.34 -4.23
N ILE A 5 -47.12 -28.05 -3.24
CA ILE A 5 -47.14 -26.75 -2.54
C ILE A 5 -46.30 -26.78 -1.24
N ILE A 6 -46.22 -27.91 -0.55
CA ILE A 6 -45.44 -28.10 0.69
C ILE A 6 -43.99 -27.59 0.57
N PRO A 7 -43.24 -27.90 -0.52
CA PRO A 7 -41.88 -27.39 -0.68
C PRO A 7 -41.78 -25.85 -0.72
N SER A 8 -42.81 -25.16 -1.24
CA SER A 8 -42.84 -23.69 -1.33
C SER A 8 -42.99 -23.03 0.04
N TYR A 9 -43.82 -23.60 0.93
CA TYR A 9 -43.93 -23.09 2.31
C TYR A 9 -42.66 -23.32 3.11
N ILE A 10 -42.01 -24.48 2.94
CA ILE A 10 -40.70 -24.75 3.57
C ILE A 10 -39.64 -23.77 3.05
N GLU A 11 -39.68 -23.43 1.76
CA GLU A 11 -38.79 -22.44 1.16
C GLU A 11 -39.00 -21.02 1.76
N ASP A 12 -40.25 -20.59 1.96
CA ASP A 12 -40.56 -19.31 2.62
C ASP A 12 -40.00 -19.26 4.05
N ILE A 13 -40.21 -20.32 4.84
CA ILE A 13 -39.65 -20.43 6.20
C ILE A 13 -38.11 -20.37 6.17
N ALA A 14 -37.48 -21.11 5.24
CA ALA A 14 -36.03 -21.13 5.11
C ALA A 14 -35.45 -19.77 4.72
N LYS A 15 -36.07 -19.04 3.78
CA LYS A 15 -35.66 -17.68 3.37
C LYS A 15 -35.68 -16.71 4.55
N ARG A 16 -36.73 -16.75 5.37
CA ARG A 16 -36.91 -15.86 6.53
C ARG A 16 -35.96 -16.15 7.69
N LEU A 17 -35.61 -17.41 7.90
CA LEU A 17 -34.59 -17.81 8.88
C LEU A 17 -33.17 -17.44 8.42
N HIS A 18 -32.89 -17.54 7.12
CA HIS A 18 -31.55 -17.26 6.59
C HIS A 18 -31.30 -15.76 6.39
N ASP A 19 -32.26 -15.03 5.80
CA ASP A 19 -32.12 -13.61 5.49
C ASP A 19 -33.33 -12.81 6.01
N PRO A 20 -33.39 -12.57 7.33
CA PRO A 20 -34.50 -11.86 7.96
C PRO A 20 -34.57 -10.39 7.50
N ASN A 21 -33.47 -9.80 7.03
CA ASN A 21 -33.42 -8.42 6.54
C ASN A 21 -34.18 -8.27 5.22
N GLN A 22 -34.09 -9.27 4.33
CA GLN A 22 -34.78 -9.26 3.06
C GLN A 22 -36.24 -9.74 3.17
N TYR A 23 -36.48 -10.88 3.81
CA TYR A 23 -37.78 -11.57 3.77
C TYR A 23 -38.63 -11.39 5.04
N GLY A 24 -38.09 -10.73 6.07
CA GLY A 24 -38.69 -10.66 7.39
C GLY A 24 -38.32 -11.89 8.23
N ALA A 25 -38.42 -11.76 9.55
CA ALA A 25 -38.00 -12.82 10.47
C ALA A 25 -39.07 -13.93 10.62
N ALA A 26 -38.63 -15.09 11.11
CA ALA A 26 -39.50 -16.19 11.51
C ALA A 26 -39.40 -16.48 13.01
N SER A 27 -40.53 -16.84 13.61
CA SER A 27 -40.65 -17.24 15.02
C SER A 27 -41.33 -18.60 15.11
N VAL A 28 -41.11 -19.31 16.20
CA VAL A 28 -41.67 -20.65 16.40
C VAL A 28 -42.38 -20.76 17.75
N MET A 29 -43.51 -21.45 17.78
CA MET A 29 -44.26 -21.82 18.98
C MET A 29 -44.14 -23.33 19.18
N ILE A 30 -43.61 -23.74 20.32
CA ILE A 30 -43.34 -25.13 20.69
C ILE A 30 -44.34 -25.59 21.75
N GLY A 31 -45.03 -26.69 21.46
CA GLY A 31 -45.99 -27.32 22.38
C GLY A 31 -45.50 -28.62 23.00
N ALA A 32 -46.34 -29.19 23.87
CA ALA A 32 -45.97 -30.37 24.68
C ALA A 32 -45.70 -31.62 23.83
N GLY A 33 -46.26 -31.69 22.61
CA GLY A 33 -45.97 -32.75 21.66
C GLY A 33 -44.52 -32.77 21.19
N PHE A 34 -43.80 -31.64 21.27
CA PHE A 34 -42.38 -31.58 20.95
C PHE A 34 -41.51 -32.20 22.06
N SER A 35 -41.89 -32.00 23.33
CA SER A 35 -41.19 -32.56 24.51
C SER A 35 -41.27 -34.09 24.58
N LYS A 36 -42.23 -34.72 23.89
CA LYS A 36 -42.28 -36.19 23.72
C LYS A 36 -41.07 -36.77 22.99
N ASN A 37 -40.29 -35.94 22.28
CA ASN A 37 -39.05 -36.34 21.62
C ASN A 37 -37.81 -36.23 22.53
N ALA A 38 -37.98 -36.03 23.84
CA ALA A 38 -36.90 -36.05 24.82
C ALA A 38 -36.39 -37.48 25.07
N ILE A 39 -35.14 -37.60 25.51
CA ILE A 39 -34.55 -38.89 25.89
C ILE A 39 -34.84 -39.08 27.37
N ALA A 40 -35.66 -40.08 27.70
CA ALA A 40 -35.93 -40.47 29.09
C ALA A 40 -34.72 -41.22 29.68
N LEU A 41 -34.42 -40.98 30.95
CA LEU A 41 -33.37 -41.71 31.69
C LEU A 41 -33.87 -43.07 32.22
N ASP A 42 -35.19 -43.27 32.29
CA ASP A 42 -35.84 -44.49 32.77
C ASP A 42 -36.69 -45.13 31.64
N ASP A 43 -36.70 -46.46 31.52
CA ASP A 43 -37.29 -47.23 30.41
C ASP A 43 -38.84 -47.11 30.26
N ASN A 44 -39.55 -46.37 31.12
CA ASN A 44 -41.03 -46.38 31.18
C ASN A 44 -41.69 -44.99 31.34
N SER A 45 -40.99 -43.89 31.05
CA SER A 45 -41.54 -42.53 31.26
C SER A 45 -41.43 -41.64 30.03
N ASN A 46 -42.56 -41.31 29.40
CA ASN A 46 -42.67 -40.26 28.39
C ASN A 46 -43.09 -38.94 29.04
N ALA A 47 -42.65 -37.80 28.49
CA ALA A 47 -43.11 -36.50 28.99
C ALA A 47 -44.63 -36.37 28.77
N PRO A 48 -45.42 -36.10 29.82
CA PRO A 48 -46.87 -36.11 29.72
C PRO A 48 -47.36 -34.87 28.95
N ASN A 49 -48.33 -35.07 28.07
CA ASN A 49 -49.05 -33.95 27.46
C ASN A 49 -50.19 -33.46 28.37
N TRP A 50 -50.88 -32.42 27.92
CA TRP A 50 -51.94 -31.77 28.67
C TRP A 50 -53.13 -32.69 29.00
N GLU A 51 -53.48 -33.63 28.11
CA GLU A 51 -54.56 -34.60 28.34
C GLU A 51 -54.14 -35.74 29.27
N GLU A 52 -52.89 -36.20 29.18
CA GLU A 52 -52.31 -37.22 30.05
C GLU A 52 -52.24 -36.69 31.50
N LEU A 53 -51.85 -35.43 31.70
CA LEU A 53 -51.92 -34.77 33.01
C LEU A 53 -53.36 -34.70 33.53
N ALA A 54 -54.34 -34.41 32.66
CA ALA A 54 -55.74 -34.36 33.02
C ALA A 54 -56.29 -35.72 33.47
N ILE A 55 -55.90 -36.80 32.78
CA ILE A 55 -56.26 -38.17 33.13
C ILE A 55 -55.83 -38.49 34.56
N GLU A 56 -54.60 -38.16 34.92
CA GLU A 56 -54.09 -38.41 36.25
C GLU A 56 -54.74 -37.52 37.33
N MET A 57 -55.07 -36.25 36.99
CA MET A 57 -55.86 -35.40 37.89
C MET A 57 -57.25 -35.97 38.14
N TYR A 58 -57.89 -36.52 37.10
CA TYR A 58 -59.21 -37.15 37.21
C TYR A 58 -59.17 -38.37 38.13
N GLU A 59 -58.18 -39.25 37.96
CA GLU A 59 -58.00 -40.43 38.80
C GLU A 59 -57.71 -40.09 40.27
N ALA A 60 -57.01 -38.99 40.51
CA ALA A 60 -56.77 -38.48 41.87
C ALA A 60 -58.03 -37.89 42.53
N LEU A 61 -58.95 -37.34 41.74
CA LEU A 61 -60.20 -36.75 42.21
C LEU A 61 -61.34 -37.75 42.36
N TYR A 62 -61.45 -38.68 41.42
CA TYR A 62 -62.56 -39.62 41.28
C TYR A 62 -62.03 -41.04 41.35
N LYS A 63 -62.23 -41.71 42.49
CA LYS A 63 -61.85 -43.13 42.64
C LYS A 63 -62.61 -44.01 41.65
N GLU A 64 -61.91 -45.00 41.11
CA GLU A 64 -62.51 -46.00 40.22
C GLU A 64 -63.54 -46.84 41.00
N PRO A 65 -64.79 -46.98 40.52
CA PRO A 65 -65.81 -47.80 41.17
C PRO A 65 -65.52 -49.30 41.00
N GLU A 66 -65.89 -50.13 41.98
CA GLU A 66 -65.63 -51.59 41.94
C GLU A 66 -66.55 -52.35 40.96
N ASN A 67 -67.74 -51.79 40.63
CA ASN A 67 -68.75 -52.42 39.79
C ASN A 67 -68.48 -52.22 38.28
N GLU A 68 -68.47 -53.30 37.49
CA GLU A 68 -68.15 -53.28 36.05
C GLU A 68 -69.04 -52.33 35.22
N ASN A 69 -70.34 -52.24 35.53
CA ASN A 69 -71.25 -51.34 34.80
C ASN A 69 -70.97 -49.86 35.11
N GLU A 70 -70.55 -49.56 36.34
CA GLU A 70 -70.17 -48.20 36.76
C GLU A 70 -68.80 -47.81 36.20
N LYS A 71 -67.88 -48.78 36.03
CA LYS A 71 -66.58 -48.55 35.36
C LYS A 71 -66.74 -48.10 33.91
N ILE A 72 -67.68 -48.67 33.16
CA ILE A 72 -67.96 -48.25 31.77
C ILE A 72 -68.43 -46.79 31.74
N TYR A 73 -69.31 -46.41 32.67
CA TYR A 73 -69.81 -45.04 32.78
C TYR A 73 -68.71 -44.07 33.27
N TRP A 74 -67.91 -44.48 34.26
CA TRP A 74 -66.75 -43.73 34.77
C TRP A 74 -65.72 -43.48 33.67
N ASN A 75 -65.40 -44.48 32.84
CA ASN A 75 -64.50 -44.34 31.69
C ASN A 75 -65.08 -43.38 30.63
N LYS A 76 -66.38 -43.44 30.36
CA LYS A 76 -67.04 -42.46 29.46
C LYS A 76 -66.97 -41.03 30.00
N ILE A 77 -67.11 -40.84 31.31
CA ILE A 77 -66.98 -39.51 31.94
C ILE A 77 -65.52 -39.07 31.95
N LYS A 78 -64.57 -39.97 32.26
CA LYS A 78 -63.14 -39.71 32.23
C LYS A 78 -62.74 -39.13 30.89
N ILE A 79 -63.02 -39.85 29.80
CA ILE A 79 -62.74 -39.39 28.43
C ILE A 79 -63.36 -38.01 28.16
N ARG A 80 -64.61 -37.76 28.60
CA ARG A 80 -65.24 -36.44 28.41
C ARG A 80 -64.58 -35.31 29.22
N LYS A 81 -64.20 -35.57 30.48
CA LYS A 81 -63.61 -34.56 31.37
C LYS A 81 -62.12 -34.32 31.09
N THR A 82 -61.42 -35.29 30.53
CA THR A 82 -59.96 -35.22 30.29
C THR A 82 -59.61 -34.77 28.87
N SER A 83 -60.60 -34.42 28.04
CA SER A 83 -60.38 -33.98 26.66
C SER A 83 -60.80 -32.52 26.43
N GLY A 84 -60.02 -31.81 25.62
CA GLY A 84 -60.30 -30.43 25.19
C GLY A 84 -60.44 -29.43 26.33
N LYS A 85 -61.36 -28.46 26.19
CA LYS A 85 -61.56 -27.37 27.18
C LYS A 85 -61.99 -27.84 28.57
N ASN A 86 -62.44 -29.09 28.72
CA ASN A 86 -62.85 -29.64 30.03
C ASN A 86 -61.66 -29.89 30.96
N VAL A 87 -60.44 -30.00 30.41
CA VAL A 87 -59.21 -30.15 31.20
C VAL A 87 -59.00 -28.97 32.16
N LEU A 88 -59.28 -27.75 31.69
CA LEU A 88 -59.16 -26.53 32.52
C LEU A 88 -60.08 -26.58 33.74
N LYS A 89 -61.32 -27.04 33.53
CA LYS A 89 -62.32 -27.19 34.58
C LYS A 89 -61.94 -28.28 35.57
N LEU A 90 -61.38 -29.39 35.09
CA LEU A 90 -60.88 -30.47 35.92
C LEU A 90 -59.69 -30.00 36.80
N ALA A 91 -58.77 -29.22 36.24
CA ALA A 91 -57.68 -28.61 36.99
C ALA A 91 -58.20 -27.60 38.03
N GLU A 92 -59.27 -26.86 37.72
CA GLU A 92 -59.96 -26.00 38.70
C GLU A 92 -60.60 -26.81 39.83
N GLU A 93 -61.31 -27.90 39.51
CA GLU A 93 -61.85 -28.85 40.51
C GLU A 93 -60.73 -29.39 41.43
N TYR A 94 -59.59 -29.78 40.85
CA TYR A 94 -58.42 -30.23 41.60
C TYR A 94 -57.88 -29.13 42.53
N LYS A 95 -57.73 -27.90 42.00
CA LYS A 95 -57.26 -26.74 42.76
C LYS A 95 -58.18 -26.39 43.93
N VAL A 96 -59.49 -26.47 43.75
CA VAL A 96 -60.49 -26.17 44.79
C VAL A 96 -60.44 -27.21 45.92
N ILE A 97 -60.28 -28.50 45.58
CA ILE A 97 -60.27 -29.60 46.57
C ILE A 97 -58.93 -29.70 47.31
N PHE A 98 -57.82 -29.62 46.59
CA PHE A 98 -56.49 -29.91 47.13
C PHE A 98 -55.64 -28.65 47.38
N GLY A 99 -56.05 -27.49 46.87
CA GLY A 99 -55.33 -26.23 46.97
C GLY A 99 -54.25 -26.05 45.89
N ARG A 100 -53.85 -24.79 45.65
CA ARG A 100 -52.90 -24.41 44.59
C ARG A 100 -51.52 -25.06 44.73
N ASN A 101 -50.97 -25.07 45.95
CA ASN A 101 -49.64 -25.64 46.20
C ASN A 101 -49.57 -27.14 45.87
N LYS A 102 -50.66 -27.89 46.08
CA LYS A 102 -50.71 -29.31 45.71
C LYS A 102 -50.84 -29.50 44.20
N LEU A 103 -51.58 -28.63 43.51
CA LEU A 103 -51.65 -28.65 42.04
C LEU A 103 -50.28 -28.35 41.41
N ASP A 104 -49.58 -27.32 41.88
CA ASP A 104 -48.25 -26.99 41.34
C ASP A 104 -47.24 -28.12 41.62
N LYS A 105 -47.28 -28.70 42.83
CA LYS A 105 -46.44 -29.86 43.17
C LYS A 105 -46.82 -31.11 42.36
N PHE A 106 -48.10 -31.32 42.09
CA PHE A 106 -48.57 -32.41 41.23
C PHE A 106 -47.96 -32.30 39.83
N ILE A 107 -47.96 -31.10 39.25
CA ILE A 107 -47.35 -30.85 37.92
C ILE A 107 -45.84 -31.14 37.96
N GLU A 108 -45.14 -30.69 39.00
CA GLU A 108 -43.70 -30.96 39.19
C GLU A 108 -43.38 -32.45 39.33
N ASP A 109 -44.14 -33.15 40.18
CA ASP A 109 -43.95 -34.57 40.50
C ASP A 109 -44.29 -35.47 39.31
N LYS A 110 -45.16 -35.03 38.39
CA LYS A 110 -45.57 -35.78 37.21
C LYS A 110 -44.71 -35.51 35.98
N ILE A 111 -44.28 -34.27 35.77
CA ILE A 111 -43.40 -33.93 34.66
C ILE A 111 -41.96 -34.36 34.93
N LYS A 112 -41.48 -34.36 36.18
CA LYS A 112 -40.11 -34.78 36.57
C LYS A 112 -39.03 -34.33 35.58
N ASP A 113 -38.92 -33.03 35.36
CA ASP A 113 -38.06 -32.45 34.31
C ASP A 113 -36.59 -32.94 34.35
N SER A 114 -36.07 -33.30 35.53
CA SER A 114 -34.73 -33.88 35.70
C SER A 114 -34.53 -35.26 35.07
N ASN A 115 -35.60 -36.02 34.82
CA ASN A 115 -35.55 -37.37 34.26
C ASN A 115 -35.48 -37.37 32.72
N TYR A 116 -35.48 -36.20 32.10
CA TYR A 116 -35.48 -36.03 30.65
C TYR A 116 -34.27 -35.23 30.18
N ILE A 117 -33.56 -35.74 29.18
CA ILE A 117 -32.47 -35.03 28.51
C ILE A 117 -32.96 -34.54 27.14
N PRO A 118 -32.60 -33.31 26.71
CA PRO A 118 -32.97 -32.84 25.39
C PRO A 118 -32.43 -33.74 24.28
N GLY A 119 -33.32 -34.24 23.43
CA GLY A 119 -32.97 -35.04 22.25
C GLY A 119 -32.30 -34.22 21.12
N SER A 120 -31.84 -34.90 20.07
CA SER A 120 -31.16 -34.27 18.92
C SER A 120 -32.02 -33.20 18.22
N ILE A 121 -33.34 -33.39 18.18
CA ILE A 121 -34.29 -32.44 17.58
C ILE A 121 -34.31 -31.10 18.34
N HIS A 122 -34.20 -31.10 19.66
CA HIS A 122 -34.18 -29.86 20.46
C HIS A 122 -32.95 -29.02 20.14
N LYS A 123 -31.79 -29.67 19.94
CA LYS A 123 -30.55 -29.02 19.52
C LYS A 123 -30.69 -28.42 18.13
N LYS A 124 -31.13 -29.22 17.15
CA LYS A 124 -31.35 -28.76 15.76
C LYS A 124 -32.34 -27.61 15.67
N LEU A 125 -33.41 -27.60 16.47
CA LEU A 125 -34.37 -26.50 16.50
C LEU A 125 -33.68 -25.18 16.87
N LEU A 126 -32.83 -25.17 17.91
CA LEU A 126 -32.15 -23.97 18.37
C LEU A 126 -30.91 -23.61 17.54
N GLU A 127 -30.39 -24.54 16.73
CA GLU A 127 -29.37 -24.25 15.73
C GLU A 127 -29.91 -23.39 14.57
N LEU A 128 -31.23 -23.42 14.33
CA LEU A 128 -31.90 -22.53 13.39
C LEU A 128 -32.04 -21.10 13.96
N ASN A 129 -32.11 -20.10 13.07
CA ASN A 129 -32.08 -18.68 13.40
C ASN A 129 -33.46 -18.09 13.75
N TRP A 130 -34.17 -18.69 14.70
CA TRP A 130 -35.47 -18.16 15.13
C TRP A 130 -35.31 -16.80 15.83
N ARG A 131 -36.19 -15.85 15.54
CA ARG A 131 -36.22 -14.56 16.26
C ARG A 131 -36.73 -14.77 17.69
N ASP A 132 -37.89 -15.40 17.81
CA ASP A 132 -38.49 -15.79 19.08
C ASP A 132 -38.92 -17.27 19.05
N VAL A 133 -38.60 -17.99 20.13
CA VAL A 133 -39.07 -19.35 20.42
C VAL A 133 -40.04 -19.25 21.59
N PHE A 134 -41.33 -19.25 21.30
CA PHE A 134 -42.38 -19.28 22.31
C PHE A 134 -42.68 -20.71 22.73
N THR A 135 -42.97 -20.93 24.01
CA THR A 135 -43.46 -22.24 24.46
C THR A 135 -44.44 -22.13 25.61
N THR A 136 -45.40 -23.04 25.60
CA THR A 136 -46.36 -23.27 26.69
C THR A 136 -45.91 -24.42 27.61
N ASN A 137 -44.75 -25.03 27.33
CA ASN A 137 -44.24 -26.17 28.07
C ASN A 137 -43.57 -25.73 29.37
N TYR A 138 -43.82 -26.48 30.44
CA TYR A 138 -43.25 -26.23 31.76
C TYR A 138 -41.82 -26.78 31.94
N ASP A 139 -41.44 -27.81 31.17
CA ASP A 139 -40.09 -28.41 31.19
C ASP A 139 -38.99 -27.41 30.82
N THR A 140 -37.71 -27.73 31.07
CA THR A 140 -36.58 -26.83 30.71
C THR A 140 -35.71 -27.39 29.58
N LEU A 141 -36.29 -28.24 28.71
CA LEU A 141 -35.53 -28.95 27.67
C LEU A 141 -34.92 -28.01 26.62
N LEU A 142 -35.61 -26.94 26.24
CA LEU A 142 -35.09 -25.94 25.30
C LEU A 142 -33.95 -25.13 25.94
N GLU A 143 -34.11 -24.72 27.19
CA GLU A 143 -33.11 -23.95 27.93
C GLU A 143 -31.83 -24.75 28.15
N ARG A 144 -31.96 -26.03 28.57
CA ARG A 144 -30.82 -26.94 28.73
C ARG A 144 -30.11 -27.22 27.41
N SER A 145 -30.80 -27.14 26.27
CA SER A 145 -30.20 -27.36 24.95
C SER A 145 -29.20 -26.26 24.56
N ILE A 146 -29.35 -25.03 25.08
CA ILE A 146 -28.45 -23.89 24.77
C ILE A 146 -26.98 -24.21 25.12
N ALA A 147 -26.73 -24.93 26.21
CA ALA A 147 -25.37 -25.30 26.63
C ALA A 147 -24.66 -26.23 25.64
N THR A 148 -25.41 -26.87 24.73
CA THR A 148 -24.89 -27.88 23.80
C THR A 148 -24.75 -27.39 22.36
N ILE A 149 -25.17 -26.16 22.05
CA ILE A 149 -25.10 -25.56 20.72
C ILE A 149 -23.93 -24.57 20.59
N SER A 150 -23.66 -24.09 19.37
CA SER A 150 -22.57 -23.14 19.10
C SER A 150 -22.71 -21.83 19.89
N LYS A 151 -21.61 -21.34 20.50
CA LYS A 151 -21.56 -20.08 21.28
C LYS A 151 -22.03 -18.84 20.51
N LYS A 152 -22.12 -18.91 19.17
CA LYS A 152 -22.64 -17.82 18.32
C LYS A 152 -24.16 -17.62 18.43
N LYS A 153 -24.93 -18.58 18.96
CA LYS A 153 -26.39 -18.51 19.11
C LYS A 153 -26.76 -18.40 20.59
N ASN A 154 -26.70 -17.19 21.12
CA ASN A 154 -26.97 -16.91 22.53
C ASN A 154 -28.45 -16.52 22.74
N TYR A 155 -29.32 -17.52 22.89
CA TYR A 155 -30.74 -17.28 23.17
C TYR A 155 -30.93 -16.72 24.59
N LYS A 156 -31.59 -15.56 24.71
CA LYS A 156 -31.99 -15.02 26.03
C LYS A 156 -33.26 -15.71 26.51
N ILE A 157 -33.22 -16.27 27.72
CA ILE A 157 -34.38 -16.94 28.32
C ILE A 157 -35.24 -15.89 29.03
N ILE A 158 -36.52 -15.83 28.66
CA ILE A 158 -37.55 -14.96 29.24
C ILE A 158 -38.52 -15.85 30.00
N LEU A 159 -38.47 -15.71 31.31
CA LEU A 159 -39.10 -16.59 32.28
C LEU A 159 -40.35 -15.91 32.89
N ASN A 160 -40.32 -14.58 33.01
CA ASN A 160 -41.43 -13.76 33.47
C ASN A 160 -41.50 -12.41 32.71
N GLN A 161 -42.47 -11.56 33.08
CA GLN A 161 -42.67 -10.24 32.47
C GLN A 161 -41.55 -9.23 32.80
N VAL A 162 -40.82 -9.43 33.90
CA VAL A 162 -39.72 -8.57 34.37
C VAL A 162 -38.45 -8.80 33.55
N ASP A 163 -38.33 -9.94 32.88
CA ASP A 163 -37.17 -10.27 32.03
C ASP A 163 -37.26 -9.65 30.62
N LEU A 164 -38.47 -9.20 30.21
CA LEU A 164 -38.74 -8.64 28.89
C LEU A 164 -38.00 -7.33 28.60
N PRO A 165 -37.97 -6.33 29.50
CA PRO A 165 -37.29 -5.05 29.24
C PRO A 165 -35.80 -5.25 28.97
N GLY A 166 -35.29 -4.64 27.88
CA GLY A 166 -33.87 -4.76 27.49
C GLY A 166 -33.46 -6.17 27.04
N SER A 167 -34.40 -7.04 26.66
CA SER A 167 -34.08 -8.32 26.02
C SER A 167 -33.65 -8.14 24.57
N THR A 168 -32.56 -8.78 24.18
CA THR A 168 -32.05 -8.82 22.80
C THR A 168 -32.40 -10.15 22.16
N TYR A 169 -32.65 -10.14 20.84
CA TYR A 169 -32.85 -11.36 20.06
C TYR A 169 -31.56 -12.17 19.91
N PRO A 170 -31.64 -13.50 19.73
CA PRO A 170 -32.84 -14.34 19.74
C PRO A 170 -33.31 -14.69 21.17
N ARG A 171 -34.60 -15.01 21.36
CA ARG A 171 -35.19 -15.25 22.71
C ARG A 171 -35.96 -16.57 22.82
N ILE A 172 -35.95 -17.20 24.00
CA ILE A 172 -36.88 -18.28 24.37
C ILE A 172 -37.84 -17.73 25.41
N ILE A 173 -39.14 -17.74 25.13
CA ILE A 173 -40.16 -17.09 25.96
C ILE A 173 -41.12 -18.15 26.50
N LYS A 174 -41.11 -18.31 27.83
CA LYS A 174 -42.04 -19.18 28.58
C LYS A 174 -43.34 -18.44 28.87
N LEU A 175 -44.45 -18.97 28.35
CA LEU A 175 -45.76 -18.33 28.52
C LEU A 175 -46.50 -18.82 29.75
N HIS A 176 -46.49 -20.13 30.01
CA HIS A 176 -47.33 -20.74 31.06
C HIS A 176 -46.58 -21.05 32.38
N GLY A 177 -45.36 -20.55 32.53
CA GLY A 177 -44.48 -20.84 33.67
C GLY A 177 -43.36 -21.82 33.32
N SER A 178 -42.51 -22.15 34.29
CA SER A 178 -41.33 -23.02 34.10
C SER A 178 -40.94 -23.70 35.41
N ILE A 179 -40.72 -25.02 35.34
CA ILE A 179 -40.30 -25.86 36.46
C ILE A 179 -38.82 -25.63 36.75
N PRO A 180 -38.38 -25.59 38.02
CA PRO A 180 -39.18 -25.68 39.26
C PRO A 180 -39.55 -24.32 39.87
N ALA A 181 -39.08 -23.22 39.27
CA ALA A 181 -38.93 -21.94 39.97
C ALA A 181 -40.05 -20.92 39.72
N ILE A 182 -40.84 -21.04 38.64
CA ILE A 182 -41.79 -19.99 38.21
C ILE A 182 -43.21 -20.48 38.34
N LYS A 183 -43.82 -20.10 39.46
CA LYS A 183 -45.22 -20.37 39.80
C LYS A 183 -46.02 -19.07 39.73
N PRO A 184 -47.34 -19.13 39.49
CA PRO A 184 -48.18 -20.32 39.23
C PRO A 184 -48.02 -20.90 37.81
N TYR A 185 -48.16 -22.23 37.65
CA TYR A 185 -48.25 -22.90 36.34
C TYR A 185 -49.66 -22.73 35.71
N ILE A 186 -49.77 -22.15 34.53
CA ILE A 186 -51.06 -21.79 33.94
C ILE A 186 -51.78 -23.03 33.39
N ILE A 187 -52.71 -23.59 34.17
CA ILE A 187 -53.45 -24.81 33.80
C ILE A 187 -54.94 -24.78 34.17
N SER A 188 -55.35 -23.97 35.15
CA SER A 188 -56.74 -23.96 35.64
C SER A 188 -57.62 -22.98 34.86
N GLU A 189 -58.94 -23.16 34.90
CA GLU A 189 -59.89 -22.27 34.22
C GLU A 189 -59.72 -20.80 34.63
N GLU A 190 -59.54 -20.52 35.93
CA GLU A 190 -59.31 -19.17 36.44
C GLU A 190 -57.94 -18.59 36.03
N ASP A 191 -56.92 -19.44 35.87
CA ASP A 191 -55.61 -19.00 35.38
C ASP A 191 -55.73 -18.49 33.94
N TYR A 192 -56.35 -19.27 33.05
CA TYR A 192 -56.58 -18.88 31.66
C TYR A 192 -57.49 -17.65 31.54
N ARG A 193 -58.54 -17.54 32.36
CA ARG A 193 -59.44 -16.37 32.36
C ARG A 193 -58.71 -15.09 32.76
N THR A 194 -57.83 -15.15 33.75
CA THR A 194 -57.08 -13.97 34.23
C THR A 194 -55.76 -13.73 33.49
N TYR A 195 -55.29 -14.69 32.68
CA TYR A 195 -54.01 -14.64 31.98
C TYR A 195 -53.82 -13.38 31.12
N PRO A 196 -54.78 -12.97 30.25
CA PRO A 196 -54.61 -11.77 29.43
C PRO A 196 -54.40 -10.50 30.24
N THR A 197 -55.00 -10.41 31.42
CA THR A 197 -54.87 -9.24 32.31
C THR A 197 -53.61 -9.30 33.18
N LYS A 198 -53.26 -10.47 33.72
CA LYS A 198 -52.10 -10.63 34.61
C LYS A 198 -50.77 -10.69 33.87
N TYR A 199 -50.76 -11.23 32.64
CA TYR A 199 -49.59 -11.44 31.81
C TYR A 199 -49.63 -10.65 30.49
N ALA A 200 -50.25 -9.47 30.53
CA ALA A 200 -50.41 -8.59 29.37
C ALA A 200 -49.11 -8.33 28.57
N PRO A 201 -47.93 -8.09 29.19
CA PRO A 201 -46.69 -7.91 28.43
C PRO A 201 -46.27 -9.12 27.59
N LEU A 202 -46.45 -10.35 28.11
CA LEU A 202 -46.16 -11.58 27.36
C LEU A 202 -47.17 -11.77 26.23
N VAL A 203 -48.46 -11.50 26.48
CA VAL A 203 -49.51 -11.52 25.46
C VAL A 203 -49.21 -10.55 24.33
N ASN A 204 -48.85 -9.31 24.65
CA ASN A 204 -48.47 -8.30 23.66
C ASN A 204 -47.25 -8.74 22.85
N THR A 205 -46.26 -9.37 23.48
CA THR A 205 -45.07 -9.87 22.79
C THR A 205 -45.42 -10.97 21.78
N VAL A 206 -46.30 -11.90 22.14
CA VAL A 206 -46.77 -12.95 21.22
C VAL A 206 -47.57 -12.33 20.06
N GLN A 207 -48.51 -11.42 20.36
CA GLN A 207 -49.31 -10.73 19.34
C GLN A 207 -48.42 -9.92 18.38
N GLN A 208 -47.42 -9.21 18.90
CA GLN A 208 -46.43 -8.50 18.08
C GLN A 208 -45.64 -9.47 17.20
N SER A 209 -45.19 -10.62 17.73
CA SER A 209 -44.51 -11.61 16.90
C SER A 209 -45.43 -12.18 15.82
N MET A 210 -46.71 -12.42 16.10
CA MET A 210 -47.68 -12.87 15.09
C MET A 210 -47.89 -11.84 13.97
N LEU A 211 -47.65 -10.55 14.24
CA LEU A 211 -47.74 -9.47 13.25
C LEU A 211 -46.43 -9.26 12.47
N GLU A 212 -45.27 -9.31 13.15
CA GLU A 212 -43.97 -8.96 12.57
C GLU A 212 -43.21 -10.13 11.96
N THR A 213 -43.58 -11.37 12.30
CA THR A 213 -42.83 -12.58 11.92
C THR A 213 -43.73 -13.63 11.31
N GLN A 214 -43.14 -14.50 10.50
CA GLN A 214 -43.80 -15.72 10.08
C GLN A 214 -43.80 -16.74 11.23
N LEU A 215 -44.97 -16.99 11.83
CA LEU A 215 -45.09 -17.88 12.98
C LEU A 215 -45.28 -19.33 12.54
N CYS A 216 -44.42 -20.22 13.05
CA CYS A 216 -44.50 -21.67 12.86
C CYS A 216 -44.91 -22.37 14.16
N LEU A 217 -45.86 -23.31 14.09
CA LEU A 217 -46.29 -24.13 15.22
C LEU A 217 -45.70 -25.54 15.06
N LEU A 218 -44.92 -26.01 16.04
CA LEU A 218 -44.30 -27.34 16.04
C LEU A 218 -44.61 -28.08 17.34
N GLY A 219 -45.13 -29.31 17.23
CA GLY A 219 -45.56 -30.10 18.39
C GLY A 219 -46.66 -29.42 19.22
N PHE A 220 -47.36 -28.46 18.63
CA PHE A 220 -48.41 -27.65 19.23
C PHE A 220 -49.71 -27.90 18.48
N SER A 221 -50.80 -28.24 19.18
CA SER A 221 -52.07 -28.64 18.54
C SER A 221 -52.85 -27.46 17.96
N GLY A 222 -52.60 -26.23 18.42
CA GLY A 222 -53.39 -25.05 18.03
C GLY A 222 -54.69 -24.86 18.83
N ASP A 223 -55.04 -25.81 19.70
CA ASP A 223 -56.29 -25.79 20.48
C ASP A 223 -56.17 -25.06 21.82
N ASP A 224 -55.00 -24.52 22.14
CA ASP A 224 -54.78 -23.80 23.39
C ASP A 224 -55.72 -22.56 23.44
N PRO A 225 -56.52 -22.39 24.51
CA PRO A 225 -57.47 -21.29 24.59
C PRO A 225 -56.83 -19.89 24.54
N ASN A 226 -55.62 -19.70 25.07
CA ASN A 226 -54.93 -18.42 24.97
C ASN A 226 -54.49 -18.15 23.52
N PHE A 227 -53.93 -19.17 22.84
CA PHE A 227 -53.56 -19.05 21.43
C PHE A 227 -54.77 -18.72 20.53
N LEU A 228 -55.90 -19.41 20.72
CA LEU A 228 -57.13 -19.13 19.99
C LEU A 228 -57.66 -17.71 20.23
N ASN A 229 -57.54 -17.19 21.46
CA ASN A 229 -57.90 -15.81 21.77
C ASN A 229 -56.97 -14.81 21.06
N TRP A 230 -55.66 -15.07 21.02
CA TRP A 230 -54.71 -14.22 20.30
C TRP A 230 -54.96 -14.24 18.78
N LEU A 231 -55.27 -15.42 18.23
CA LEU A 231 -55.63 -15.58 16.83
C LEU A 231 -56.95 -14.87 16.48
N GLY A 232 -57.96 -14.99 17.34
CA GLY A 232 -59.23 -14.27 17.20
C GLY A 232 -59.00 -12.75 17.18
N TRP A 233 -58.25 -12.24 18.15
CA TRP A 233 -57.85 -10.83 18.19
C TRP A 233 -57.11 -10.40 16.92
N LEU A 234 -56.17 -11.20 16.42
CA LEU A 234 -55.41 -10.88 15.22
C LEU A 234 -56.33 -10.75 13.99
N ARG A 235 -57.29 -11.67 13.85
CA ARG A 235 -58.26 -11.67 12.74
C ARG A 235 -59.23 -10.50 12.83
N ASP A 236 -59.72 -10.19 14.02
CA ASP A 236 -60.66 -9.09 14.25
C ASP A 236 -60.02 -7.73 13.91
N ASN A 237 -58.72 -7.57 14.16
CA ASN A 237 -58.01 -6.32 13.90
C ASN A 237 -57.42 -6.22 12.47
N MET A 238 -56.98 -7.33 11.87
CA MET A 238 -56.29 -7.33 10.57
C MET A 238 -57.19 -7.72 9.39
N GLY A 239 -58.32 -8.38 9.63
CA GLY A 239 -59.24 -8.85 8.59
C GLY A 239 -58.54 -9.66 7.50
N VAL A 240 -58.62 -9.18 6.26
CA VAL A 240 -58.02 -9.82 5.06
C VAL A 240 -56.49 -9.80 5.09
N ASN A 241 -55.87 -8.86 5.81
CA ASN A 241 -54.41 -8.69 5.86
C ASN A 241 -53.74 -9.47 7.00
N CYS A 242 -54.44 -10.43 7.61
CA CYS A 242 -53.90 -11.26 8.69
C CYS A 242 -52.76 -12.15 8.16
N PRO A 243 -51.56 -12.12 8.77
CA PRO A 243 -50.47 -13.02 8.40
C PRO A 243 -50.88 -14.49 8.53
N SER A 244 -50.41 -15.33 7.61
CA SER A 244 -50.62 -16.78 7.66
C SER A 244 -49.79 -17.39 8.78
N ILE A 245 -50.30 -18.42 9.45
CA ILE A 245 -49.57 -19.20 10.46
C ILE A 245 -49.32 -20.60 9.92
N TYR A 246 -48.11 -21.12 10.07
CA TYR A 246 -47.76 -22.47 9.61
C TYR A 246 -47.93 -23.49 10.72
N LEU A 247 -48.81 -24.47 10.53
CA LEU A 247 -48.98 -25.60 11.45
C LEU A 247 -48.24 -26.82 10.91
N CYS A 248 -47.14 -27.20 11.56
CA CYS A 248 -46.23 -28.25 11.11
C CYS A 248 -46.36 -29.51 11.97
N GLY A 249 -46.71 -30.65 11.35
CA GLY A 249 -46.92 -31.91 12.05
C GLY A 249 -47.29 -33.07 11.11
N LEU A 250 -47.56 -34.25 11.66
CA LEU A 250 -48.05 -35.40 10.88
C LEU A 250 -49.59 -35.37 10.86
N PHE A 251 -50.20 -35.19 9.69
CA PHE A 251 -51.66 -34.97 9.55
C PHE A 251 -52.38 -35.98 8.65
N ASN A 252 -51.85 -37.21 8.53
CA ASN A 252 -52.40 -38.28 7.68
C ASN A 252 -53.89 -38.64 7.92
N GLY A 253 -54.40 -38.40 9.13
CA GLY A 253 -55.79 -38.70 9.50
C GLY A 253 -56.76 -37.51 9.42
N MET A 254 -56.30 -36.31 9.05
CA MET A 254 -57.13 -35.10 9.07
C MET A 254 -58.05 -35.03 7.84
N SER A 255 -59.35 -34.82 8.09
CA SER A 255 -60.37 -34.70 7.04
C SER A 255 -60.24 -33.41 6.23
N MET A 256 -60.80 -33.39 5.01
CA MET A 256 -60.82 -32.19 4.16
C MET A 256 -61.57 -31.02 4.82
N SER A 257 -62.61 -31.31 5.61
CA SER A 257 -63.39 -30.31 6.33
C SER A 257 -62.57 -29.62 7.43
N GLU A 258 -61.76 -30.38 8.18
CA GLU A 258 -60.86 -29.83 9.21
C GLU A 258 -59.78 -28.95 8.58
N LYS A 259 -59.16 -29.40 7.48
CA LYS A 259 -58.17 -28.60 6.72
C LYS A 259 -58.76 -27.29 6.21
N SER A 260 -59.94 -27.35 5.58
CA SER A 260 -60.62 -26.15 5.06
C SER A 260 -61.00 -25.17 6.19
N THR A 261 -61.30 -25.69 7.38
CA THR A 261 -61.60 -24.86 8.56
C THR A 261 -60.35 -24.11 9.02
N LEU A 262 -59.20 -24.78 9.12
CA LEU A 262 -57.92 -24.15 9.47
C LEU A 262 -57.49 -23.11 8.43
N GLU A 263 -57.64 -23.42 7.14
CA GLU A 263 -57.34 -22.50 6.05
C GLU A 263 -58.21 -21.22 6.11
N SER A 264 -59.50 -21.35 6.45
CA SER A 264 -60.38 -20.19 6.67
C SER A 264 -59.98 -19.30 7.86
N GLN A 265 -59.12 -19.83 8.74
CA GLN A 265 -58.54 -19.12 9.88
C GLN A 265 -57.12 -18.60 9.59
N ASN A 266 -56.67 -18.66 8.32
CA ASN A 266 -55.31 -18.35 7.88
C ASN A 266 -54.23 -19.23 8.53
N ILE A 267 -54.59 -20.46 8.92
CA ILE A 267 -53.63 -21.48 9.36
C ILE A 267 -53.38 -22.43 8.19
N VAL A 268 -52.14 -22.40 7.69
CA VAL A 268 -51.67 -23.25 6.59
C VAL A 268 -51.05 -24.51 7.17
N VAL A 269 -51.57 -25.68 6.79
CA VAL A 269 -51.13 -26.98 7.29
C VAL A 269 -49.96 -27.51 6.47
N ILE A 270 -48.81 -27.71 7.13
CA ILE A 270 -47.61 -28.32 6.55
C ILE A 270 -47.51 -29.77 7.05
N ASP A 271 -47.90 -30.72 6.20
CA ASP A 271 -47.89 -32.15 6.53
C ASP A 271 -46.50 -32.76 6.35
N LEU A 272 -45.85 -33.06 7.47
CA LEU A 272 -44.49 -33.59 7.54
C LEU A 272 -44.39 -35.07 7.15
N THR A 273 -45.53 -35.75 6.92
CA THR A 273 -45.52 -37.12 6.39
C THR A 273 -44.79 -37.21 5.06
N TYR A 274 -44.72 -36.08 4.33
CA TYR A 274 -43.90 -35.94 3.13
C TYR A 274 -42.45 -36.45 3.30
N PHE A 275 -41.87 -36.35 4.50
CA PHE A 275 -40.50 -36.75 4.79
C PHE A 275 -40.35 -38.15 5.40
N VAL A 276 -41.46 -38.85 5.67
CA VAL A 276 -41.46 -40.13 6.38
C VAL A 276 -41.53 -41.30 5.40
N SER A 277 -40.62 -42.26 5.54
CA SER A 277 -40.67 -43.53 4.80
C SER A 277 -41.69 -44.48 5.44
N ASN A 278 -42.32 -45.35 4.61
CA ASN A 278 -43.34 -46.30 5.10
C ASN A 278 -42.81 -47.29 6.16
N ASP A 279 -41.48 -47.47 6.27
CA ASP A 279 -40.82 -48.39 7.20
C ASP A 279 -40.22 -47.72 8.45
N SER A 280 -40.59 -46.45 8.74
CA SER A 280 -40.02 -45.69 9.87
C SER A 280 -40.43 -46.26 11.24
N LEU A 281 -39.45 -46.50 12.11
CA LEU A 281 -39.64 -46.89 13.52
C LEU A 281 -40.15 -45.73 14.39
N ASN A 282 -39.88 -44.48 14.01
CA ASN A 282 -40.36 -43.29 14.72
C ASN A 282 -40.71 -42.16 13.73
N PRO A 283 -41.94 -42.18 13.17
CA PRO A 283 -42.33 -41.29 12.07
C PRO A 283 -42.34 -39.81 12.48
N HIS A 284 -42.56 -39.49 13.76
CA HIS A 284 -42.56 -38.11 14.26
C HIS A 284 -41.16 -37.50 14.26
N ILE A 285 -40.16 -38.26 14.72
CA ILE A 285 -38.76 -37.84 14.73
C ILE A 285 -38.27 -37.67 13.30
N ASP A 286 -38.54 -38.64 12.43
CA ASP A 286 -38.10 -38.61 11.03
C ASP A 286 -38.74 -37.46 10.24
N GLY A 287 -40.03 -37.19 10.46
CA GLY A 287 -40.73 -36.08 9.82
C GLY A 287 -40.17 -34.70 10.21
N ILE A 288 -39.90 -34.48 11.50
CA ILE A 288 -39.33 -33.21 12.00
C ILE A 288 -37.87 -33.06 11.56
N LEU A 289 -37.06 -34.13 11.64
CA LEU A 289 -35.69 -34.11 11.15
C LEU A 289 -35.62 -33.86 9.64
N GLY A 290 -36.52 -34.48 8.87
CA GLY A 290 -36.67 -34.23 7.43
C GLY A 290 -37.01 -32.77 7.14
N PHE A 291 -37.92 -32.17 7.90
CA PHE A 291 -38.24 -30.75 7.82
C PHE A 291 -37.05 -29.83 8.14
N PHE A 292 -36.35 -30.06 9.26
CA PHE A 292 -35.16 -29.27 9.60
C PHE A 292 -34.03 -29.45 8.59
N ASN A 293 -33.80 -30.68 8.12
CA ASN A 293 -32.81 -30.95 7.08
C ASN A 293 -33.21 -30.32 5.75
N ALA A 294 -34.51 -30.23 5.43
CA ALA A 294 -34.98 -29.50 4.24
C ALA A 294 -34.65 -28.01 4.36
N ILE A 295 -34.95 -27.37 5.50
CA ILE A 295 -34.57 -25.97 5.78
C ILE A 295 -33.05 -25.77 5.68
N GLU A 296 -32.26 -26.65 6.30
CA GLU A 296 -30.79 -26.62 6.21
C GLU A 296 -30.29 -26.87 4.77
N SER A 297 -30.94 -27.73 3.99
CA SER A 297 -30.55 -28.00 2.61
C SER A 297 -30.79 -26.80 1.69
N TYR A 298 -31.85 -26.02 1.97
CA TYR A 298 -32.05 -24.72 1.33
C TYR A 298 -30.94 -23.74 1.70
N SER A 299 -30.43 -23.74 2.94
CA SER A 299 -29.23 -22.94 3.29
C SER A 299 -27.95 -23.41 2.60
N LYS A 300 -27.78 -24.72 2.35
CA LYS A 300 -26.63 -25.27 1.60
C LYS A 300 -26.74 -25.06 0.08
N LYS A 301 -27.92 -24.68 -0.42
CA LYS A 301 -28.14 -24.25 -1.81
C LYS A 301 -27.63 -22.83 -2.10
N ASN A 302 -26.89 -22.20 -1.18
CA ASN A 302 -25.93 -21.15 -1.53
C ASN A 302 -24.78 -21.73 -2.37
N LYS A 303 -25.09 -22.26 -3.56
CA LYS A 303 -24.10 -22.38 -4.64
C LYS A 303 -23.52 -20.99 -4.83
N SER A 304 -22.20 -20.86 -4.96
CA SER A 304 -21.64 -19.58 -5.34
C SER A 304 -22.31 -19.12 -6.64
N ILE A 305 -22.53 -17.81 -6.79
CA ILE A 305 -23.13 -17.22 -7.99
C ILE A 305 -22.42 -17.74 -9.26
N LEU A 306 -21.12 -18.01 -9.12
CA LEU A 306 -20.19 -18.47 -10.15
C LEU A 306 -20.12 -20.01 -10.29
N ASP A 307 -20.62 -20.77 -9.31
CA ASP A 307 -20.66 -22.25 -9.35
C ASP A 307 -21.77 -22.77 -10.28
N SER A 308 -22.72 -21.92 -10.66
CA SER A 308 -23.73 -22.24 -11.68
C SER A 308 -23.11 -22.66 -13.03
N VAL A 309 -21.82 -22.35 -13.25
CA VAL A 309 -21.06 -22.56 -14.49
C VAL A 309 -20.03 -23.70 -14.38
N SER A 310 -20.15 -24.56 -13.37
CA SER A 310 -19.21 -25.66 -13.08
C SER A 310 -19.00 -26.69 -14.21
N TYR A 311 -19.72 -26.59 -15.34
CA TYR A 311 -19.69 -27.55 -16.46
C TYR A 311 -19.09 -26.96 -17.75
N LEU A 312 -18.09 -26.09 -17.63
CA LEU A 312 -17.29 -25.60 -18.74
C LEU A 312 -16.19 -26.61 -19.10
N HIS A 313 -16.55 -27.67 -19.82
CA HIS A 313 -15.58 -28.59 -20.41
C HIS A 313 -14.87 -27.92 -21.59
N LYS A 314 -13.56 -28.21 -21.76
CA LYS A 314 -12.79 -27.78 -22.93
C LYS A 314 -13.42 -28.38 -24.19
N HIS A 315 -14.11 -27.55 -24.97
CA HIS A 315 -14.53 -27.91 -26.32
C HIS A 315 -13.40 -27.62 -27.30
N ASP A 316 -13.24 -28.49 -28.29
CA ASP A 316 -12.29 -28.30 -29.37
C ASP A 316 -12.83 -27.21 -30.32
N VAL A 317 -11.98 -26.28 -30.80
CA VAL A 317 -12.40 -25.11 -31.63
C VAL A 317 -13.19 -25.56 -32.88
N LYS A 318 -12.88 -26.77 -33.38
CA LYS A 318 -13.46 -27.35 -34.61
C LYS A 318 -14.88 -27.93 -34.46
N THR A 319 -15.44 -27.98 -33.25
CA THR A 319 -16.72 -28.65 -32.96
C THR A 319 -17.72 -27.77 -32.19
N LEU A 320 -17.59 -26.44 -32.26
CA LEU A 320 -18.54 -25.51 -31.64
C LEU A 320 -19.82 -25.38 -32.47
N GLU A 321 -20.86 -26.15 -32.11
CA GLU A 321 -22.19 -26.07 -32.71
C GLU A 321 -22.94 -24.78 -32.30
N GLN A 322 -23.94 -24.35 -33.10
CA GLN A 322 -24.78 -23.18 -32.77
C GLN A 322 -25.50 -23.31 -31.42
N SER A 323 -25.92 -24.52 -31.06
CA SER A 323 -26.55 -24.86 -29.77
C SER A 323 -25.69 -24.44 -28.58
N TYR A 324 -24.37 -24.64 -28.66
CA TYR A 324 -23.41 -24.25 -27.62
C TYR A 324 -23.44 -22.74 -27.36
N TYR A 325 -23.44 -21.92 -28.42
CA TYR A 325 -23.45 -20.46 -28.27
C TYR A 325 -24.73 -19.96 -27.60
N ILE A 326 -25.88 -20.55 -27.94
CA ILE A 326 -27.19 -20.17 -27.37
C ILE A 326 -27.22 -20.52 -25.87
N ASP A 327 -26.91 -21.76 -25.53
CA ASP A 327 -26.90 -22.24 -24.13
C ASP A 327 -25.93 -21.44 -23.26
N MET A 328 -24.75 -21.12 -23.80
CA MET A 328 -23.76 -20.33 -23.10
C MET A 328 -24.19 -18.88 -22.92
N ASN A 329 -24.77 -18.26 -23.94
CA ASN A 329 -25.26 -16.89 -23.84
C ASN A 329 -26.36 -16.75 -22.78
N GLU A 330 -27.32 -17.67 -22.73
CA GLU A 330 -28.37 -17.64 -21.70
C GLU A 330 -27.80 -17.72 -20.29
N LYS A 331 -26.85 -18.64 -20.06
CA LYS A 331 -26.16 -18.78 -18.77
C LYS A 331 -25.37 -17.52 -18.40
N LEU A 332 -24.58 -16.97 -19.31
CA LEU A 332 -23.79 -15.76 -19.06
C LEU A 332 -24.67 -14.53 -18.82
N LYS A 333 -25.82 -14.41 -19.50
CA LYS A 333 -26.80 -13.35 -19.23
C LYS A 333 -27.37 -13.42 -17.82
N GLN A 334 -27.73 -14.61 -17.34
CA GLN A 334 -28.21 -14.81 -15.96
C GLN A 334 -27.14 -14.39 -14.94
N ILE A 335 -25.88 -14.78 -15.18
CA ILE A 335 -24.75 -14.41 -14.31
C ILE A 335 -24.53 -12.90 -14.34
N LYS A 336 -24.55 -12.26 -15.52
CA LYS A 336 -24.41 -10.81 -15.67
C LYS A 336 -25.40 -10.05 -14.80
N ILE A 337 -26.67 -10.50 -14.76
CA ILE A 337 -27.71 -9.91 -13.91
C ILE A 337 -27.39 -10.10 -12.42
N GLU A 338 -27.04 -11.32 -12.01
CA GLU A 338 -26.75 -11.61 -10.59
C GLU A 338 -25.50 -10.88 -10.07
N ILE A 339 -24.39 -10.87 -10.83
CA ILE A 339 -23.15 -10.19 -10.42
C ILE A 339 -23.28 -8.67 -10.39
N SER A 340 -24.20 -8.09 -11.18
CA SER A 340 -24.42 -6.63 -11.23
C SER A 340 -24.93 -6.04 -9.91
N ARG A 341 -25.56 -6.87 -9.05
CA ARG A 341 -26.06 -6.48 -7.73
C ARG A 341 -24.95 -6.23 -6.71
N TYR A 342 -23.78 -6.82 -6.94
CA TYR A 342 -22.65 -6.77 -6.01
C TYR A 342 -21.61 -5.74 -6.48
N PRO A 343 -21.06 -4.92 -5.57
CA PRO A 343 -19.95 -4.03 -5.90
C PRO A 343 -18.75 -4.81 -6.44
N VAL A 344 -18.37 -5.91 -5.77
CA VAL A 344 -17.26 -6.79 -6.15
C VAL A 344 -17.60 -8.25 -5.83
N LEU A 345 -16.84 -9.19 -6.38
CA LEU A 345 -17.06 -10.63 -6.21
C LEU A 345 -15.98 -11.27 -5.30
N PRO A 346 -16.31 -12.34 -4.55
CA PRO A 346 -15.37 -13.01 -3.65
C PRO A 346 -14.12 -13.50 -4.38
N PHE A 347 -12.93 -13.21 -3.86
CA PHE A 347 -11.66 -13.43 -4.58
C PHE A 347 -11.40 -14.90 -4.94
N ASN A 348 -11.57 -15.82 -3.98
CA ASN A 348 -11.28 -17.23 -4.21
C ASN A 348 -12.23 -17.86 -5.25
N GLU A 349 -13.53 -17.57 -5.15
CA GLU A 349 -14.55 -18.02 -6.10
C GLU A 349 -14.27 -17.44 -7.51
N SER A 350 -13.93 -16.14 -7.56
CA SER A 350 -13.58 -15.43 -8.80
C SER A 350 -12.33 -16.00 -9.48
N LYS A 351 -11.30 -16.40 -8.72
CA LYS A 351 -10.03 -16.89 -9.27
C LYS A 351 -10.20 -18.22 -10.03
N HIS A 352 -11.01 -19.13 -9.49
CA HIS A 352 -11.31 -20.40 -10.16
C HIS A 352 -12.14 -20.19 -11.43
N PHE A 353 -13.20 -19.39 -11.32
CA PHE A 353 -14.07 -19.06 -12.44
C PHE A 353 -13.33 -18.34 -13.57
N LEU A 354 -12.45 -17.40 -13.22
CA LEU A 354 -11.66 -16.61 -14.18
C LEU A 354 -10.76 -17.49 -15.05
N ASN A 355 -10.12 -18.53 -14.48
CA ASN A 355 -9.29 -19.44 -15.26
C ASN A 355 -10.11 -20.20 -16.32
N ASN A 356 -11.33 -20.62 -15.97
CA ASN A 356 -12.22 -21.33 -16.89
C ASN A 356 -12.71 -20.39 -17.99
N ILE A 357 -13.23 -19.22 -17.64
CA ILE A 357 -13.79 -18.28 -18.63
C ILE A 357 -12.70 -17.71 -19.55
N THR A 358 -11.47 -17.52 -19.05
CA THR A 358 -10.33 -17.11 -19.89
C THR A 358 -9.99 -18.18 -20.93
N SER A 359 -10.01 -19.46 -20.55
CA SER A 359 -9.80 -20.55 -21.51
C SER A 359 -10.87 -20.56 -22.61
N HIS A 360 -12.15 -20.33 -22.24
CA HIS A 360 -13.23 -20.25 -23.23
C HIS A 360 -13.12 -19.02 -24.12
N PHE A 361 -12.80 -17.86 -23.55
CA PHE A 361 -12.54 -16.64 -24.30
C PHE A 361 -11.48 -16.87 -25.37
N ASP A 362 -10.38 -17.54 -25.02
CA ASP A 362 -9.30 -17.87 -25.94
C ASP A 362 -9.78 -18.83 -27.04
N THR A 363 -10.49 -19.90 -26.69
CA THR A 363 -11.05 -20.85 -27.67
C THR A 363 -12.03 -20.18 -28.65
N ILE A 364 -12.92 -19.31 -28.16
CA ILE A 364 -13.96 -18.65 -28.97
C ILE A 364 -13.35 -17.57 -29.87
N LEU A 365 -12.29 -16.87 -29.41
CA LEU A 365 -11.59 -15.89 -30.25
C LEU A 365 -10.97 -16.53 -31.51
N GLU A 366 -10.53 -17.79 -31.43
CA GLU A 366 -9.99 -18.56 -32.57
C GLU A 366 -11.07 -19.15 -33.50
N ALA A 367 -12.34 -19.17 -33.09
CA ALA A 367 -13.43 -19.74 -33.89
C ALA A 367 -13.77 -18.87 -35.12
N GLU A 368 -14.46 -19.44 -36.10
CA GLU A 368 -14.95 -18.71 -37.28
C GLU A 368 -15.90 -17.57 -36.90
N ASP A 369 -15.85 -16.47 -37.66
CA ASP A 369 -16.61 -15.27 -37.35
C ASP A 369 -18.11 -15.47 -37.61
N SER A 370 -18.92 -15.17 -36.58
CA SER A 370 -20.37 -15.28 -36.62
C SER A 370 -21.01 -14.31 -35.63
N TYR A 371 -22.30 -14.00 -35.83
CA TYR A 371 -23.04 -13.15 -34.89
C TYR A 371 -23.12 -13.80 -33.50
N PHE A 372 -23.24 -15.12 -33.44
CA PHE A 372 -23.24 -15.88 -32.18
C PHE A 372 -21.92 -15.71 -31.41
N LYS A 373 -20.78 -15.73 -32.11
CA LYS A 373 -19.45 -15.41 -31.56
C LYS A 373 -19.41 -13.98 -31.03
N TYR A 374 -19.88 -13.01 -31.81
CA TYR A 374 -19.93 -11.59 -31.40
C TYR A 374 -20.70 -11.40 -30.09
N SER A 375 -21.92 -11.95 -30.03
CA SER A 375 -22.78 -11.84 -28.85
C SER A 375 -22.16 -12.52 -27.62
N LEU A 376 -21.58 -13.71 -27.80
CA LEU A 376 -20.94 -14.45 -26.71
C LEU A 376 -19.71 -13.74 -26.17
N ILE A 377 -18.86 -13.19 -27.05
CA ILE A 377 -17.68 -12.42 -26.67
C ILE A 377 -18.10 -11.16 -25.89
N GLY A 378 -19.12 -10.43 -26.32
CA GLY A 378 -19.60 -9.26 -25.58
C GLY A 378 -20.02 -9.58 -24.14
N ASN A 379 -20.72 -10.70 -23.93
CA ASN A 379 -21.11 -11.16 -22.59
C ASN A 379 -19.90 -11.61 -21.75
N ILE A 380 -18.94 -12.32 -22.36
CA ILE A 380 -17.69 -12.73 -21.69
C ILE A 380 -16.87 -11.51 -21.28
N VAL A 381 -16.72 -10.52 -22.17
CA VAL A 381 -15.94 -9.30 -21.91
C VAL A 381 -16.51 -8.52 -20.72
N ASN A 382 -17.83 -8.36 -20.64
CA ASN A 382 -18.47 -7.71 -19.51
C ASN A 382 -18.07 -8.37 -18.16
N ILE A 383 -18.05 -9.70 -18.13
CA ILE A 383 -17.64 -10.48 -16.96
C ILE A 383 -16.14 -10.35 -16.69
N LEU A 384 -15.29 -10.42 -17.72
CA LEU A 384 -13.84 -10.29 -17.59
C LEU A 384 -13.42 -8.94 -17.02
N ARG A 385 -14.09 -7.85 -17.46
CA ARG A 385 -13.90 -6.50 -16.90
C ARG A 385 -14.24 -6.46 -15.41
N LYS A 386 -15.36 -7.07 -15.00
CA LYS A 386 -15.79 -7.19 -13.59
C LYS A 386 -14.86 -8.07 -12.74
N LEU A 387 -14.06 -8.93 -13.38
CA LEU A 387 -13.05 -9.79 -12.76
C LEU A 387 -11.62 -9.23 -12.86
N TYR A 388 -11.46 -8.00 -13.35
CA TYR A 388 -10.19 -7.26 -13.36
C TYR A 388 -9.08 -7.97 -14.17
N LEU A 389 -9.45 -8.67 -15.24
CA LEU A 389 -8.48 -9.31 -16.13
C LEU A 389 -7.94 -8.28 -17.13
N PRO A 390 -6.61 -8.16 -17.32
CA PRO A 390 -6.06 -7.35 -18.39
C PRO A 390 -6.22 -8.02 -19.76
N LEU A 391 -6.56 -7.24 -20.80
CA LEU A 391 -6.57 -7.69 -22.20
C LEU A 391 -5.19 -7.48 -22.83
N TYR A 392 -4.51 -8.58 -23.17
CA TYR A 392 -3.21 -8.54 -23.84
C TYR A 392 -3.31 -8.26 -25.34
N ASP A 393 -2.29 -7.63 -25.93
CA ASP A 393 -2.24 -7.16 -27.32
C ASP A 393 -2.78 -8.14 -28.37
N HIS A 394 -2.33 -9.40 -28.34
CA HIS A 394 -2.77 -10.41 -29.31
C HIS A 394 -4.28 -10.67 -29.28
N LYS A 395 -4.91 -10.55 -28.10
CA LYS A 395 -6.37 -10.68 -27.93
C LYS A 395 -7.08 -9.40 -28.35
N ALA A 396 -6.49 -8.24 -28.04
CA ALA A 396 -7.02 -6.94 -28.44
C ALA A 396 -7.14 -6.83 -29.97
N THR A 397 -6.11 -7.23 -30.73
CA THR A 397 -6.15 -7.23 -32.20
C THR A 397 -7.28 -8.09 -32.76
N LYS A 398 -7.53 -9.27 -32.17
CA LYS A 398 -8.64 -10.14 -32.58
C LYS A 398 -10.01 -9.54 -32.27
N LEU A 399 -10.13 -8.87 -31.13
CA LEU A 399 -11.35 -8.16 -30.75
C LEU A 399 -11.65 -7.01 -31.72
N ILE A 400 -10.62 -6.24 -32.11
CA ILE A 400 -10.74 -5.15 -33.10
C ILE A 400 -11.20 -5.69 -34.45
N ASN A 401 -10.59 -6.77 -34.93
CA ASN A 401 -11.00 -7.42 -36.19
C ASN A 401 -12.47 -7.85 -36.13
N LEU A 402 -12.90 -8.46 -35.01
CA LEU A 402 -14.30 -8.85 -34.81
C LEU A 402 -15.25 -7.64 -34.84
N LEU A 403 -14.90 -6.55 -34.16
CA LEU A 403 -15.67 -5.30 -34.18
C LEU A 403 -15.74 -4.71 -35.60
N GLY A 404 -14.68 -4.84 -36.40
CA GLY A 404 -14.64 -4.37 -37.79
C GLY A 404 -15.67 -5.04 -38.71
N PHE A 405 -16.06 -6.29 -38.44
CA PHE A 405 -17.10 -6.98 -39.21
C PHE A 405 -18.53 -6.51 -38.87
N TYR A 406 -18.73 -5.88 -37.71
CA TYR A 406 -20.04 -5.49 -37.19
C TYR A 406 -20.05 -4.00 -36.82
N SER A 407 -20.29 -3.12 -37.79
CA SER A 407 -20.42 -1.68 -37.55
C SER A 407 -21.71 -1.32 -36.80
N VAL A 408 -21.60 -0.52 -35.73
CA VAL A 408 -22.74 -0.04 -34.92
C VAL A 408 -23.79 0.67 -35.75
N ASP A 409 -23.37 1.37 -36.80
CA ASP A 409 -24.29 2.07 -37.69
C ASP A 409 -25.32 1.16 -38.35
N SER A 410 -25.02 -0.13 -38.47
CA SER A 410 -25.91 -1.12 -39.08
C SER A 410 -26.97 -1.70 -38.13
N TYR A 411 -26.90 -1.42 -36.81
CA TYR A 411 -27.82 -1.99 -35.81
C TYR A 411 -28.19 -1.02 -34.69
N LYS A 412 -28.43 0.25 -35.02
CA LYS A 412 -28.77 1.34 -34.07
C LYS A 412 -30.02 1.11 -33.20
N SER A 413 -30.87 0.16 -33.57
CA SER A 413 -32.09 -0.19 -32.82
C SER A 413 -31.97 -1.48 -32.00
N ASP A 414 -30.80 -2.11 -31.96
CA ASP A 414 -30.55 -3.34 -31.19
C ASP A 414 -29.76 -3.02 -29.92
N ASP A 415 -30.48 -2.73 -28.85
CA ASP A 415 -29.92 -2.36 -27.54
C ASP A 415 -28.93 -3.40 -26.99
N GLU A 416 -29.16 -4.68 -27.29
CA GLU A 416 -28.31 -5.76 -26.79
C GLU A 416 -26.95 -5.75 -27.52
N ARG A 417 -26.97 -5.59 -28.85
CA ARG A 417 -25.72 -5.44 -29.63
C ARG A 417 -24.97 -4.17 -29.27
N ILE A 418 -25.67 -3.06 -29.06
CA ILE A 418 -25.05 -1.80 -28.60
C ILE A 418 -24.37 -2.02 -27.25
N SER A 419 -25.00 -2.75 -26.32
CA SER A 419 -24.36 -3.09 -25.05
C SER A 419 -23.12 -3.96 -25.20
N GLN A 420 -23.15 -4.96 -26.09
CA GLN A 420 -21.99 -5.84 -26.33
C GLN A 420 -20.84 -5.07 -26.99
N TRP A 421 -21.17 -4.22 -27.98
CA TRP A 421 -20.22 -3.31 -28.61
C TRP A 421 -19.55 -2.39 -27.59
N PHE A 422 -20.34 -1.71 -26.76
CA PHE A 422 -19.85 -0.80 -25.73
C PHE A 422 -18.95 -1.52 -24.73
N ASP A 423 -19.36 -2.71 -24.25
CA ASP A 423 -18.56 -3.51 -23.33
C ASP A 423 -17.19 -3.90 -23.93
N MET A 424 -17.14 -4.26 -25.22
CA MET A 424 -15.91 -4.57 -25.95
C MET A 424 -15.02 -3.35 -26.18
N LYS A 425 -15.59 -2.23 -26.61
CA LYS A 425 -14.87 -0.96 -26.82
C LYS A 425 -14.29 -0.40 -25.52
N MET A 426 -15.08 -0.43 -24.44
CA MET A 426 -14.60 -0.04 -23.12
C MET A 426 -13.45 -0.93 -22.63
N TYR A 427 -13.47 -2.25 -22.92
CA TYR A 427 -12.37 -3.13 -22.54
C TYR A 427 -11.06 -2.78 -23.24
N LEU A 428 -11.14 -2.40 -24.53
CA LEU A 428 -9.99 -1.90 -25.30
C LEU A 428 -9.49 -0.57 -24.72
N ALA A 429 -10.39 0.39 -24.50
CA ALA A 429 -10.04 1.69 -23.94
C ALA A 429 -9.38 1.57 -22.55
N GLU A 430 -9.97 0.80 -21.63
CA GLU A 430 -9.41 0.57 -20.29
C GLU A 430 -7.97 0.02 -20.37
N MET A 431 -7.70 -0.89 -21.31
CA MET A 431 -6.36 -1.45 -21.47
C MET A 431 -5.38 -0.49 -22.16
N TYR A 432 -5.80 0.25 -23.18
CA TYR A 432 -4.96 1.26 -23.81
C TYR A 432 -4.63 2.39 -22.83
N ARG A 433 -5.51 2.72 -21.89
CA ARG A 433 -5.17 3.62 -20.78
C ARG A 433 -4.09 3.04 -19.87
N VAL A 434 -4.23 1.78 -19.44
CA VAL A 434 -3.26 1.14 -18.54
C VAL A 434 -1.89 0.92 -19.22
N ASP A 435 -1.89 0.61 -20.51
CA ASP A 435 -0.68 0.52 -21.35
C ASP A 435 -0.14 1.89 -21.79
N TRP A 436 -0.87 2.97 -21.50
CA TRP A 436 -0.61 4.33 -21.98
C TRP A 436 -0.40 4.44 -23.49
N ASN A 437 -1.22 3.76 -24.27
CA ASN A 437 -1.29 3.96 -25.71
C ASN A 437 -2.31 5.06 -26.02
N GLU A 438 -1.87 6.32 -25.93
CA GLU A 438 -2.73 7.49 -26.01
C GLU A 438 -3.49 7.61 -27.33
N GLU A 439 -2.82 7.35 -28.46
CA GLU A 439 -3.43 7.39 -29.80
C GLU A 439 -4.61 6.40 -29.89
N LYS A 440 -4.36 5.12 -29.59
CA LYS A 440 -5.42 4.09 -29.63
C LYS A 440 -6.50 4.32 -28.59
N TYR A 441 -6.15 4.85 -27.41
CA TYR A 441 -7.13 5.19 -26.40
C TYR A 441 -8.09 6.28 -26.91
N CYS A 442 -7.55 7.35 -27.49
CA CYS A 442 -8.35 8.45 -28.03
C CYS A 442 -9.24 7.95 -29.16
N ASP A 443 -8.73 7.13 -30.09
CA ASP A 443 -9.53 6.55 -31.18
C ASP A 443 -10.77 5.80 -30.65
N GLU A 444 -10.58 4.96 -29.63
CA GLU A 444 -11.66 4.16 -29.04
C GLU A 444 -12.67 5.04 -28.29
N ILE A 445 -12.20 6.03 -27.52
CA ILE A 445 -13.05 6.96 -26.78
C ILE A 445 -13.84 7.89 -27.70
N GLU A 446 -13.21 8.45 -28.75
CA GLU A 446 -13.88 9.30 -29.74
C GLU A 446 -14.98 8.53 -30.48
N THR A 447 -14.74 7.25 -30.79
CA THR A 447 -15.74 6.38 -31.40
C THR A 447 -16.94 6.16 -30.46
N ILE A 448 -16.70 5.99 -29.16
CA ILE A 448 -17.76 5.87 -28.14
C ILE A 448 -18.52 7.19 -27.99
N GLU A 449 -17.80 8.31 -27.91
CA GLU A 449 -18.37 9.64 -27.73
C GLU A 449 -19.26 10.05 -28.91
N TYR A 450 -18.84 9.75 -30.15
CA TYR A 450 -19.67 9.97 -31.35
C TYR A 450 -21.01 9.21 -31.30
N HIS A 451 -21.06 8.07 -30.61
CA HIS A 451 -22.27 7.23 -30.48
C HIS A 451 -22.93 7.34 -29.10
N ILE A 452 -22.58 8.35 -28.28
CA ILE A 452 -23.01 8.44 -26.88
C ILE A 452 -24.54 8.49 -26.71
N ASP A 453 -25.26 9.04 -27.70
CA ASP A 453 -26.72 9.15 -27.70
C ASP A 453 -27.43 7.79 -27.84
N LEU A 454 -26.74 6.77 -28.37
CA LEU A 454 -27.26 5.40 -28.47
C LEU A 454 -27.13 4.63 -27.15
N LEU A 455 -26.34 5.14 -26.21
CA LEU A 455 -26.04 4.46 -24.95
C LEU A 455 -27.15 4.69 -23.92
N ASN A 456 -27.38 3.69 -23.08
CA ASN A 456 -28.25 3.86 -21.91
C ASN A 456 -27.54 4.65 -20.80
N GLU A 457 -28.31 5.15 -19.83
CA GLU A 457 -27.77 6.01 -18.76
C GLU A 457 -26.66 5.34 -17.93
N GLN A 458 -26.74 4.03 -17.67
CA GLN A 458 -25.68 3.32 -16.94
C GLN A 458 -24.39 3.25 -17.76
N GLN A 459 -24.47 3.05 -19.08
CA GLN A 459 -23.32 3.04 -19.98
C GLN A 459 -22.67 4.42 -20.09
N LYS A 460 -23.47 5.50 -20.17
CA LYS A 460 -22.97 6.88 -20.12
C LYS A 460 -22.21 7.15 -18.82
N ILE A 461 -22.73 6.68 -17.68
CA ILE A 461 -22.04 6.81 -16.39
C ILE A 461 -20.70 6.06 -16.40
N GLU A 462 -20.64 4.84 -16.91
CA GLU A 462 -19.37 4.09 -17.02
C GLU A 462 -18.36 4.79 -17.93
N PHE A 463 -18.82 5.37 -19.04
CA PHE A 463 -17.98 6.18 -19.93
C PHE A 463 -17.39 7.38 -19.18
N TYR A 464 -18.21 8.17 -18.47
CA TYR A 464 -17.72 9.32 -17.73
C TYR A 464 -16.78 8.95 -16.58
N PHE A 465 -16.97 7.78 -15.94
CA PHE A 465 -16.01 7.29 -14.95
C PHE A 465 -14.66 6.96 -15.59
N GLU A 466 -14.64 6.35 -16.77
CA GLU A 466 -13.39 6.07 -17.48
C GLU A 466 -12.67 7.36 -17.91
N MET A 467 -13.42 8.37 -18.37
CA MET A 467 -12.88 9.70 -18.64
C MET A 467 -12.27 10.33 -17.38
N CYS A 468 -12.95 10.25 -16.23
CA CYS A 468 -12.41 10.73 -14.95
C CYS A 468 -11.09 10.03 -14.60
N LYS A 469 -11.00 8.70 -14.75
CA LYS A 469 -9.79 7.94 -14.43
C LYS A 469 -8.63 8.29 -15.36
N TYR A 470 -8.89 8.49 -16.64
CA TYR A 470 -7.89 8.94 -17.60
C TYR A 470 -7.36 10.32 -17.23
N GLN A 471 -8.24 11.28 -16.93
CA GLN A 471 -7.83 12.64 -16.55
C GLN A 471 -7.13 12.69 -15.18
N ILE A 472 -7.52 11.86 -14.22
CA ILE A 472 -6.76 11.68 -12.97
C ILE A 472 -5.35 11.16 -13.24
N ALA A 473 -5.19 10.22 -14.18
CA ALA A 473 -3.88 9.73 -14.56
C ALA A 473 -3.04 10.81 -15.27
N ASN A 474 -3.68 11.74 -16.00
CA ASN A 474 -3.05 12.94 -16.57
C ASN A 474 -2.87 14.10 -15.58
N PHE A 475 -3.40 14.02 -14.35
CA PHE A 475 -3.42 15.13 -13.39
C PHE A 475 -4.28 16.36 -13.77
N ASP A 476 -5.15 16.27 -14.79
CA ASP A 476 -6.09 17.34 -15.14
C ASP A 476 -7.37 17.27 -14.28
N TYR A 477 -7.34 17.98 -13.16
CA TYR A 477 -8.44 17.94 -12.19
C TYR A 477 -9.66 18.76 -12.62
N MET A 478 -9.46 19.79 -13.45
CA MET A 478 -10.56 20.64 -13.92
C MET A 478 -11.47 19.87 -14.87
N LEU A 479 -10.90 19.03 -15.75
CA LEU A 479 -11.70 18.14 -16.59
C LEU A 479 -12.43 17.06 -15.79
N VAL A 480 -11.80 16.51 -14.73
CA VAL A 480 -12.47 15.52 -13.87
C VAL A 480 -13.73 16.12 -13.23
N GLU A 481 -13.68 17.34 -12.69
CA GLU A 481 -14.86 18.00 -12.13
C GLU A 481 -16.00 18.13 -13.15
N LYS A 482 -15.68 18.56 -14.39
CA LYS A 482 -16.67 18.67 -15.48
C LYS A 482 -17.32 17.34 -15.82
N TYR A 483 -16.56 16.23 -15.82
CA TYR A 483 -17.14 14.91 -16.07
C TYR A 483 -17.96 14.41 -14.87
N LEU A 484 -17.55 14.68 -13.63
CA LEU A 484 -18.30 14.32 -12.42
C LEU A 484 -19.65 15.04 -12.32
N GLU A 485 -19.77 16.25 -12.85
CA GLU A 485 -21.03 16.99 -12.93
C GLU A 485 -22.05 16.31 -13.85
N LYS A 486 -21.59 15.64 -14.91
CA LYS A 486 -22.45 14.89 -15.86
C LYS A 486 -22.99 13.58 -15.28
N ILE A 487 -22.40 13.07 -14.19
CA ILE A 487 -22.84 11.84 -13.53
C ILE A 487 -23.99 12.19 -12.58
N SER A 488 -25.19 11.63 -12.79
CA SER A 488 -26.32 11.84 -11.88
C SER A 488 -26.01 11.35 -10.46
N SER A 489 -26.45 12.10 -9.46
CA SER A 489 -26.38 11.68 -8.05
C SER A 489 -27.60 10.83 -7.62
N GLU A 490 -28.49 10.53 -8.58
CA GLU A 490 -29.64 9.65 -8.47
C GLU A 490 -29.34 8.39 -9.26
N GLY A 491 -29.31 7.22 -8.59
CA GLY A 491 -28.97 5.97 -9.26
C GLY A 491 -28.40 4.89 -8.33
N SER A 492 -27.58 4.01 -8.89
CA SER A 492 -26.92 2.92 -8.16
C SER A 492 -26.02 3.44 -7.04
N PHE A 493 -26.15 2.89 -5.83
CA PHE A 493 -25.29 3.22 -4.69
C PHE A 493 -23.81 3.01 -5.00
N ILE A 494 -23.47 2.03 -5.85
CA ILE A 494 -22.09 1.78 -6.30
C ILE A 494 -21.54 3.02 -7.02
N ASN A 495 -22.33 3.65 -7.90
CA ASN A 495 -21.92 4.83 -8.64
C ASN A 495 -21.78 6.05 -7.71
N ILE A 496 -22.67 6.20 -6.73
CA ILE A 496 -22.57 7.27 -5.72
C ILE A 496 -21.28 7.16 -4.92
N ILE A 497 -20.91 5.94 -4.50
CA ILE A 497 -19.66 5.70 -3.75
C ILE A 497 -18.45 5.96 -4.66
N ARG A 498 -18.44 5.46 -5.91
CA ARG A 498 -17.36 5.77 -6.89
C ARG A 498 -17.19 7.26 -7.10
N LYS A 499 -18.30 8.00 -7.24
CA LYS A 499 -18.30 9.47 -7.37
C LYS A 499 -17.70 10.14 -6.12
N ALA A 500 -18.04 9.67 -4.92
CA ALA A 500 -17.43 10.16 -3.68
C ALA A 500 -15.92 9.87 -3.61
N CYS A 501 -15.46 8.70 -4.04
CA CYS A 501 -14.03 8.38 -4.10
C CYS A 501 -13.26 9.26 -5.11
N LEU A 502 -13.89 9.72 -6.18
CA LEU A 502 -13.27 10.65 -7.12
C LEU A 502 -13.23 12.07 -6.57
N PHE A 503 -14.29 12.53 -5.90
CA PHE A 503 -14.25 13.82 -5.18
C PHE A 503 -13.17 13.85 -4.09
N SER A 504 -12.97 12.75 -3.37
CA SER A 504 -11.92 12.68 -2.35
C SER A 504 -10.52 12.82 -2.96
N GLN A 505 -10.29 12.23 -4.14
CA GLN A 505 -9.06 12.39 -4.91
C GLN A 505 -8.81 13.85 -5.37
N LEU A 506 -9.87 14.60 -5.65
CA LEU A 506 -9.77 16.03 -6.00
C LEU A 506 -9.54 16.95 -4.78
N GLY A 507 -9.66 16.43 -3.56
CA GLY A 507 -9.59 17.22 -2.32
C GLY A 507 -10.94 17.74 -1.82
N GLU A 508 -12.04 17.41 -2.49
CA GLU A 508 -13.40 17.84 -2.16
C GLU A 508 -14.00 16.94 -1.05
N ILE A 509 -13.34 16.92 0.11
CA ILE A 509 -13.64 16.03 1.25
C ILE A 509 -15.08 16.20 1.77
N ASP A 510 -15.59 17.43 1.79
CA ASP A 510 -16.93 17.73 2.29
C ASP A 510 -18.02 17.18 1.35
N LYS A 511 -17.84 17.35 0.03
CA LYS A 511 -18.75 16.78 -0.98
C LYS A 511 -18.75 15.26 -0.92
N ALA A 512 -17.57 14.64 -0.82
CA ALA A 512 -17.43 13.19 -0.69
C ALA A 512 -18.13 12.69 0.59
N SER A 513 -17.87 13.31 1.75
CA SER A 513 -18.48 12.94 3.03
C SER A 513 -19.99 13.08 3.02
N TYR A 514 -20.53 14.14 2.40
CA TYR A 514 -21.97 14.34 2.25
C TYR A 514 -22.63 13.22 1.43
N LEU A 515 -22.03 12.85 0.29
CA LEU A 515 -22.54 11.76 -0.55
C LEU A 515 -22.54 10.42 0.18
N LEU A 516 -21.48 10.10 0.93
CA LEU A 516 -21.41 8.86 1.70
C LEU A 516 -22.47 8.81 2.81
N LYS A 517 -22.68 9.91 3.54
CA LYS A 517 -23.72 9.99 4.59
C LYS A 517 -25.12 9.85 4.01
N LYS A 518 -25.39 10.52 2.88
CA LYS A 518 -26.66 10.37 2.15
C LYS A 518 -26.88 8.92 1.70
N CYS A 519 -25.87 8.32 1.09
CA CYS A 519 -25.91 6.93 0.62
C CYS A 519 -26.18 5.94 1.77
N SER A 520 -25.48 6.10 2.91
CA SER A 520 -25.68 5.27 4.10
C SER A 520 -27.10 5.38 4.65
N ALA A 521 -27.64 6.60 4.76
CA ALA A 521 -29.00 6.82 5.24
C ALA A 521 -30.05 6.16 4.31
N GLU A 522 -29.86 6.24 2.99
CA GLU A 522 -30.74 5.59 2.02
C GLU A 522 -30.63 4.06 2.02
N ILE A 523 -29.42 3.51 2.20
CA ILE A 523 -29.21 2.06 2.34
C ILE A 523 -29.93 1.53 3.58
N ALA A 524 -29.85 2.25 4.71
CA ALA A 524 -30.52 1.86 5.95
C ALA A 524 -32.06 1.82 5.84
N GLN A 525 -32.64 2.55 4.88
CA GLN A 525 -34.09 2.58 4.64
C GLN A 525 -34.59 1.46 3.72
N ARG A 526 -33.69 0.74 3.03
CA ARG A 526 -34.04 -0.28 2.04
C ARG A 526 -33.71 -1.69 2.56
N ARG A 527 -34.46 -2.68 2.07
CA ARG A 527 -34.22 -4.10 2.39
C ARG A 527 -33.30 -4.74 1.35
N TYR A 528 -32.13 -5.16 1.79
CA TYR A 528 -31.15 -5.88 0.99
C TYR A 528 -30.83 -7.22 1.65
N SER A 529 -30.35 -8.17 0.85
CA SER A 529 -29.75 -9.37 1.42
C SER A 529 -28.49 -9.04 2.21
N GLU A 530 -28.16 -9.88 3.19
CA GLU A 530 -26.98 -9.69 4.04
C GLU A 530 -25.69 -9.53 3.20
N ASP A 531 -25.56 -10.31 2.12
CA ASP A 531 -24.42 -10.28 1.22
C ASP A 531 -24.27 -8.96 0.44
N VAL A 532 -25.37 -8.41 -0.08
CA VAL A 532 -25.36 -7.13 -0.79
C VAL A 532 -25.08 -5.98 0.18
N LEU A 533 -25.67 -6.05 1.37
CA LEU A 533 -25.44 -5.08 2.44
C LEU A 533 -23.97 -5.08 2.88
N ALA A 534 -23.38 -6.26 3.10
CA ALA A 534 -21.96 -6.41 3.45
C ALA A 534 -21.03 -5.82 2.37
N GLY A 535 -21.37 -6.01 1.09
CA GLY A 535 -20.64 -5.39 -0.02
C GLY A 535 -20.71 -3.87 0.01
N LEU A 536 -21.91 -3.29 0.13
CA LEU A 536 -22.10 -1.84 0.12
C LEU A 536 -21.50 -1.16 1.36
N ILE A 537 -21.74 -1.69 2.56
CA ILE A 537 -21.19 -1.13 3.81
C ILE A 537 -19.65 -1.28 3.83
N GLY A 538 -19.12 -2.43 3.42
CA GLY A 538 -17.67 -2.63 3.30
C GLY A 538 -17.03 -1.63 2.33
N TYR A 539 -17.72 -1.27 1.24
CA TYR A 539 -17.26 -0.26 0.30
C TYR A 539 -17.31 1.16 0.89
N LEU A 540 -18.40 1.51 1.58
CA LEU A 540 -18.54 2.78 2.30
C LEU A 540 -17.42 2.96 3.33
N ASN A 541 -17.13 1.92 4.12
CA ASN A 541 -16.05 1.95 5.12
C ASN A 541 -14.69 2.17 4.45
N LEU A 542 -14.38 1.43 3.39
CA LEU A 542 -13.15 1.60 2.61
C LEU A 542 -12.99 3.03 2.06
N CYS A 543 -14.06 3.60 1.50
CA CYS A 543 -14.04 4.98 0.98
C CYS A 543 -13.82 5.99 2.13
N GLN A 544 -14.51 5.84 3.25
CA GLN A 544 -14.36 6.72 4.42
C GLN A 544 -12.94 6.69 4.99
N LEU A 545 -12.34 5.50 5.13
CA LEU A 545 -10.95 5.33 5.56
C LEU A 545 -9.97 6.06 4.63
N SER A 546 -10.28 6.08 3.33
CA SER A 546 -9.49 6.80 2.33
C SER A 546 -9.60 8.33 2.46
N ILE A 547 -10.76 8.85 2.87
CA ILE A 547 -11.03 10.28 3.03
C ILE A 547 -10.40 10.83 4.31
N ARG A 548 -10.44 10.06 5.40
CA ARG A 548 -10.03 10.51 6.74
C ARG A 548 -9.03 9.58 7.42
N ALA A 549 -7.91 9.29 6.77
CA ALA A 549 -6.83 8.47 7.32
C ALA A 549 -6.34 8.91 8.73
N ASN A 550 -6.59 10.17 9.13
CA ASN A 550 -6.18 10.74 10.42
C ASN A 550 -7.32 10.95 11.45
N SER A 551 -8.59 10.65 11.13
CA SER A 551 -9.70 10.81 12.10
C SER A 551 -10.09 9.47 12.73
N ARG A 552 -10.22 9.42 14.06
CA ARG A 552 -10.70 8.23 14.79
C ARG A 552 -12.21 8.01 14.71
N ASP A 553 -12.95 8.92 14.08
CA ASP A 553 -14.40 8.82 13.91
C ASP A 553 -14.75 7.89 12.74
N VAL A 554 -14.97 6.62 13.07
CA VAL A 554 -15.51 5.63 12.13
C VAL A 554 -17.03 5.78 12.13
N ASP A 555 -17.55 6.64 11.25
CA ASP A 555 -19.01 6.84 11.08
C ASP A 555 -19.71 5.54 10.60
N PHE A 556 -18.97 4.58 10.01
CA PHE A 556 -19.50 3.35 9.40
C PHE A 556 -18.74 2.11 9.87
N ILE A 557 -19.26 1.43 10.91
CA ILE A 557 -18.67 0.20 11.47
C ILE A 557 -19.24 -1.01 10.72
N ASP A 558 -18.36 -1.90 10.25
CA ASP A 558 -18.74 -3.14 9.54
C ASP A 558 -18.43 -4.42 10.35
N ASP A 559 -18.13 -4.31 11.65
CA ASP A 559 -17.67 -5.43 12.49
C ASP A 559 -18.57 -6.68 12.42
N ASP A 560 -19.89 -6.48 12.42
CA ASP A 560 -20.87 -7.57 12.35
C ASP A 560 -20.88 -8.27 10.98
N LEU A 561 -20.49 -7.57 9.91
CA LEU A 561 -20.51 -8.04 8.51
C LEU A 561 -19.11 -8.31 7.94
N MET A 562 -18.04 -8.01 8.69
CA MET A 562 -16.64 -8.09 8.23
C MET A 562 -16.25 -9.50 7.77
N ASN A 563 -16.84 -10.52 8.38
CA ASN A 563 -16.57 -11.93 8.05
C ASN A 563 -17.29 -12.40 6.77
N ASN A 564 -18.29 -11.66 6.29
CA ASN A 564 -19.03 -12.01 5.08
C ASN A 564 -18.08 -12.06 3.87
N LYS A 565 -18.27 -13.04 2.97
CA LYS A 565 -17.42 -13.26 1.80
C LYS A 565 -17.55 -12.18 0.72
N TYR A 566 -18.64 -11.42 0.70
CA TYR A 566 -18.90 -10.31 -0.23
C TYR A 566 -18.46 -8.94 0.29
N ASN A 567 -17.93 -8.86 1.53
CA ASN A 567 -17.42 -7.61 2.08
C ASN A 567 -16.21 -7.12 1.25
N VAL A 568 -16.30 -5.89 0.72
CA VAL A 568 -15.28 -5.32 -0.19
C VAL A 568 -13.92 -5.17 0.49
N LYS A 569 -13.89 -4.80 1.78
CA LYS A 569 -12.65 -4.64 2.56
C LYS A 569 -11.95 -5.97 2.77
N LYS A 570 -12.70 -7.02 3.08
CA LYS A 570 -12.18 -8.39 3.16
C LYS A 570 -11.58 -8.84 1.83
N ILE A 571 -12.32 -8.66 0.73
CA ILE A 571 -11.89 -9.05 -0.62
C ILE A 571 -10.60 -8.30 -1.03
N PHE A 572 -10.50 -7.01 -0.71
CA PHE A 572 -9.30 -6.23 -0.99
C PHE A 572 -8.07 -6.77 -0.22
N ASN A 573 -8.25 -7.17 1.04
CA ASN A 573 -7.21 -7.82 1.84
C ASN A 573 -6.84 -9.21 1.32
N ASP A 574 -7.80 -9.99 0.81
CA ASP A 574 -7.54 -11.30 0.21
C ASP A 574 -6.68 -11.17 -1.07
N ILE A 575 -6.98 -10.19 -1.94
CA ILE A 575 -6.17 -9.89 -3.14
C ILE A 575 -4.76 -9.48 -2.72
N ARG A 576 -4.63 -8.58 -1.73
CA ARG A 576 -3.33 -8.18 -1.16
C ARG A 576 -2.54 -9.39 -0.66
N GLY A 577 -3.16 -10.27 0.11
CA GLY A 577 -2.52 -11.48 0.65
C GLY A 577 -1.97 -12.39 -0.46
N SER A 578 -2.74 -12.60 -1.54
CA SER A 578 -2.30 -13.36 -2.71
C SER A 578 -1.10 -12.71 -3.41
N LEU A 579 -1.16 -11.38 -3.65
CA LEU A 579 -0.09 -10.64 -4.31
C LEU A 579 1.21 -10.68 -3.50
N VAL A 580 1.15 -10.40 -2.19
CA VAL A 580 2.34 -10.38 -1.33
C VAL A 580 2.98 -11.78 -1.29
N ASN A 581 2.17 -12.84 -1.13
CA ASN A 581 2.67 -14.21 -1.14
C ASN A 581 3.35 -14.55 -2.48
N ASN A 582 2.68 -14.28 -3.61
CA ASN A 582 3.25 -14.57 -4.92
C ASN A 582 4.49 -13.72 -5.24
N ALA A 583 4.53 -12.47 -4.78
CA ALA A 583 5.70 -11.61 -4.92
C ALA A 583 6.90 -12.16 -4.14
N LEU A 584 6.70 -12.56 -2.87
CA LEU A 584 7.75 -13.18 -2.05
C LEU A 584 8.29 -14.46 -2.72
N LEU A 585 7.42 -15.33 -3.20
CA LEU A 585 7.81 -16.56 -3.92
C LEU A 585 8.52 -16.29 -5.26
N ALA A 586 8.34 -15.11 -5.84
CA ALA A 586 8.94 -14.71 -7.11
C ALA A 586 10.33 -14.08 -6.96
N ILE A 587 10.71 -13.55 -5.78
CA ILE A 587 11.98 -12.84 -5.56
C ILE A 587 13.18 -13.70 -6.00
N ASP A 588 13.23 -14.96 -5.57
CA ASP A 588 14.36 -15.87 -5.85
C ASP A 588 14.33 -16.47 -7.27
N LYS A 589 13.26 -16.21 -8.03
CA LYS A 589 13.00 -16.83 -9.33
C LYS A 589 13.07 -15.86 -10.52
N ARG A 590 13.20 -14.55 -10.25
CA ARG A 590 13.16 -13.51 -11.30
C ARG A 590 14.41 -13.42 -12.17
N THR A 591 15.54 -13.96 -11.72
CA THR A 591 16.76 -14.19 -12.51
C THR A 591 17.71 -14.97 -11.62
N SER A 592 18.07 -16.20 -12.00
CA SER A 592 19.19 -16.90 -11.35
C SER A 592 20.43 -16.72 -12.21
N GLU A 593 21.24 -15.71 -11.92
CA GLU A 593 22.63 -15.69 -12.35
C GLU A 593 23.35 -16.77 -11.54
N LYS A 594 23.67 -17.89 -12.19
CA LYS A 594 24.53 -18.90 -11.58
C LYS A 594 25.98 -18.63 -12.03
N PRO A 595 26.94 -18.60 -11.10
CA PRO A 595 28.35 -18.64 -11.45
C PRO A 595 28.59 -19.88 -12.32
N GLY A 596 29.12 -19.68 -13.51
CA GLY A 596 29.59 -20.76 -14.35
C GLY A 596 30.88 -21.38 -13.79
N PHE A 597 31.30 -22.48 -14.38
CA PHE A 597 32.48 -23.22 -13.95
C PHE A 597 33.79 -22.41 -14.09
N ASN A 598 33.81 -21.39 -14.96
CA ASN A 598 34.99 -20.53 -15.16
C ASN A 598 34.86 -19.26 -14.30
N MET A 599 36.00 -18.75 -13.79
CA MET A 599 36.02 -17.44 -13.14
C MET A 599 35.41 -16.37 -14.07
N ASN A 600 34.52 -15.55 -13.52
CA ASN A 600 33.78 -14.48 -14.21
C ASN A 600 32.84 -14.93 -15.35
N SER A 601 32.51 -16.21 -15.48
CA SER A 601 31.42 -16.62 -16.37
C SER A 601 30.09 -16.64 -15.62
N LEU A 602 29.10 -15.91 -16.14
CA LEU A 602 27.73 -15.94 -15.66
C LEU A 602 26.90 -16.73 -16.67
N THR A 603 26.25 -17.79 -16.22
CA THR A 603 25.29 -18.50 -17.07
C THR A 603 23.91 -17.88 -16.84
N VAL A 604 23.50 -16.98 -17.73
CA VAL A 604 22.16 -16.39 -17.72
C VAL A 604 21.24 -17.32 -18.50
N THR A 605 20.39 -18.07 -17.80
CA THR A 605 19.36 -18.89 -18.44
C THR A 605 18.14 -18.02 -18.80
N TYR A 606 17.92 -17.80 -20.10
CA TYR A 606 16.69 -17.20 -20.62
C TYR A 606 15.65 -18.30 -20.86
N GLY A 607 14.74 -18.50 -19.90
CA GLY A 607 13.57 -19.38 -20.04
C GLY A 607 12.26 -18.58 -20.02
N THR A 608 11.14 -19.20 -20.43
CA THR A 608 9.80 -18.66 -20.18
C THR A 608 9.63 -18.40 -18.68
N ALA A 609 9.17 -17.19 -18.32
CA ALA A 609 9.07 -16.78 -16.92
C ALA A 609 8.35 -17.86 -16.08
N PRO A 610 8.90 -18.26 -14.91
CA PRO A 610 8.27 -19.25 -14.06
C PRO A 610 6.82 -18.85 -13.75
N LYS A 611 5.90 -19.81 -13.69
CA LYS A 611 4.47 -19.57 -13.43
C LYS A 611 4.23 -18.61 -12.25
N VAL A 612 5.03 -18.73 -11.18
CA VAL A 612 4.97 -17.87 -9.99
C VAL A 612 5.25 -16.39 -10.30
N VAL A 613 6.19 -16.10 -11.21
CA VAL A 613 6.48 -14.73 -11.66
C VAL A 613 5.30 -14.18 -12.46
N THR A 614 4.73 -14.98 -13.36
CA THR A 614 3.53 -14.61 -14.14
C THR A 614 2.32 -14.39 -13.24
N ASP A 615 2.09 -15.26 -12.25
CA ASP A 615 1.02 -15.13 -11.26
C ASP A 615 1.19 -13.86 -10.43
N SER A 616 2.43 -13.52 -10.05
CA SER A 616 2.76 -12.26 -9.35
C SER A 616 2.44 -11.02 -10.19
N ILE A 617 2.72 -11.05 -11.50
CA ILE A 617 2.36 -9.95 -12.42
C ILE A 617 0.84 -9.86 -12.58
N ASN A 618 0.16 -10.98 -12.81
CA ASN A 618 -1.31 -11.02 -12.95
C ASN A 618 -2.02 -10.53 -11.69
N ASP A 619 -1.58 -10.95 -10.50
CA ASP A 619 -2.15 -10.47 -9.24
C ASP A 619 -1.83 -8.98 -9.02
N SER A 620 -0.71 -8.46 -9.53
CA SER A 620 -0.39 -7.02 -9.50
C SER A 620 -1.36 -6.22 -10.37
N PHE A 621 -1.65 -6.69 -11.59
CA PHE A 621 -2.68 -6.07 -12.45
C PHE A 621 -4.05 -6.12 -11.79
N ARG A 622 -4.48 -7.28 -11.28
CA ARG A 622 -5.78 -7.43 -10.59
C ARG A 622 -5.90 -6.48 -9.41
N TYR A 623 -4.84 -6.33 -8.61
CA TYR A 623 -4.82 -5.43 -7.46
C TYR A 623 -5.03 -3.97 -7.87
N ILE A 624 -4.29 -3.49 -8.86
CA ILE A 624 -4.42 -2.09 -9.35
C ILE A 624 -5.77 -1.88 -10.06
N LEU A 625 -6.20 -2.81 -10.92
CA LEU A 625 -7.48 -2.73 -11.62
C LEU A 625 -8.68 -2.84 -10.67
N PHE A 626 -8.57 -3.58 -9.56
CA PHE A 626 -9.59 -3.63 -8.51
C PHE A 626 -9.76 -2.25 -7.84
N GLN A 627 -8.64 -1.60 -7.47
CA GLN A 627 -8.69 -0.25 -6.92
C GLN A 627 -9.25 0.76 -7.93
N ASP A 628 -8.82 0.66 -9.20
CA ASP A 628 -9.28 1.50 -10.29
C ASP A 628 -10.78 1.32 -10.56
N TYR A 629 -11.30 0.09 -10.56
CA TYR A 629 -12.74 -0.19 -10.71
C TYR A 629 -13.58 0.47 -9.62
N LEU A 630 -13.09 0.44 -8.37
CA LEU A 630 -13.71 1.09 -7.23
C LEU A 630 -13.41 2.59 -7.13
N CYS A 631 -12.67 3.15 -8.08
CA CYS A 631 -12.21 4.54 -8.09
C CYS A 631 -11.53 4.96 -6.77
N LEU A 632 -10.88 4.04 -6.05
CA LEU A 632 -10.26 4.33 -4.76
C LEU A 632 -8.95 5.11 -4.95
N PRO A 633 -8.58 6.02 -4.04
CA PRO A 633 -7.29 6.69 -4.09
C PRO A 633 -6.13 5.72 -3.79
N LEU A 634 -4.92 6.05 -4.22
CA LEU A 634 -3.72 5.19 -4.05
C LEU A 634 -2.95 5.47 -2.74
N ASN A 635 -3.49 6.29 -1.84
CA ASN A 635 -2.81 6.80 -0.65
C ASN A 635 -3.21 6.09 0.67
N PHE A 636 -3.63 4.82 0.60
CA PHE A 636 -3.97 4.04 1.79
C PHE A 636 -2.73 3.73 2.63
N THR A 637 -2.71 4.20 3.88
CA THR A 637 -1.64 3.97 4.85
C THR A 637 -1.37 2.49 5.12
N ASP A 638 -2.37 1.62 4.97
CA ASP A 638 -2.21 0.20 5.28
C ASP A 638 -1.70 -0.60 4.07
N HIS A 639 -1.72 -0.02 2.86
CA HIS A 639 -1.51 -0.72 1.59
C HIS A 639 -0.33 -0.18 0.75
N TRP A 640 0.37 0.87 1.18
CA TRP A 640 1.45 1.51 0.42
C TRP A 640 2.57 0.54 -0.02
N GLU A 641 2.95 -0.42 0.85
CA GLU A 641 3.95 -1.44 0.51
C GLU A 641 3.47 -2.34 -0.64
N THR A 642 2.20 -2.73 -0.61
CA THR A 642 1.60 -3.60 -1.64
C THR A 642 1.47 -2.86 -2.97
N ILE A 643 1.10 -1.58 -2.94
CA ILE A 643 1.07 -0.72 -4.13
C ILE A 643 2.47 -0.60 -4.73
N SER A 644 3.51 -0.43 -3.89
CA SER A 644 4.90 -0.36 -4.34
C SER A 644 5.37 -1.67 -4.99
N ILE A 645 5.00 -2.81 -4.41
CA ILE A 645 5.28 -4.14 -4.99
C ILE A 645 4.57 -4.29 -6.35
N ALA A 646 3.28 -3.93 -6.44
CA ALA A 646 2.53 -4.00 -7.67
C ALA A 646 3.15 -3.11 -8.75
N ALA A 647 3.44 -1.84 -8.44
CA ALA A 647 4.07 -0.91 -9.37
C ALA A 647 5.45 -1.41 -9.85
N LYS A 648 6.27 -1.99 -8.95
CA LYS A 648 7.55 -2.62 -9.30
C LYS A 648 7.38 -3.80 -10.25
N ASN A 649 6.39 -4.66 -10.03
CA ASN A 649 6.13 -5.82 -10.89
C ASN A 649 5.68 -5.40 -12.29
N LEU A 650 4.99 -4.27 -12.38
CA LEU A 650 4.46 -3.73 -13.63
C LEU A 650 5.44 -2.80 -14.36
N SER A 651 6.61 -2.48 -13.79
CA SER A 651 7.54 -1.50 -14.39
C SER A 651 7.95 -1.90 -15.82
N ASN A 652 8.17 -3.19 -16.07
CA ASN A 652 8.75 -3.70 -17.32
C ASN A 652 7.72 -4.27 -18.30
N THR A 653 6.41 -4.16 -18.03
CA THR A 653 5.36 -4.84 -18.82
C THR A 653 4.90 -4.08 -20.07
N SER A 654 5.32 -2.83 -20.26
CA SER A 654 4.84 -1.93 -21.32
C SER A 654 5.97 -1.01 -21.77
N LYS A 655 5.94 -0.64 -23.05
CA LYS A 655 6.88 0.27 -23.70
C LYS A 655 6.61 1.74 -23.36
N ASN A 656 5.37 2.10 -23.01
CA ASN A 656 5.01 3.47 -22.68
C ASN A 656 5.06 3.66 -21.15
N PRO A 657 5.91 4.56 -20.63
CA PRO A 657 6.18 4.66 -19.19
C PRO A 657 5.16 5.52 -18.44
N PHE A 658 4.41 6.39 -19.12
CA PHE A 658 3.75 7.53 -18.47
C PHE A 658 2.67 7.10 -17.47
N TRP A 659 1.78 6.16 -17.81
CA TRP A 659 0.78 5.67 -16.85
C TRP A 659 1.42 5.15 -15.57
N LYS A 660 2.56 4.46 -15.70
CA LYS A 660 3.31 3.90 -14.57
C LYS A 660 3.94 5.02 -13.73
N TRP A 661 4.47 6.05 -14.37
CA TRP A 661 4.98 7.22 -13.67
C TRP A 661 3.86 7.93 -12.92
N SER A 662 2.72 8.13 -13.57
CA SER A 662 1.51 8.65 -12.92
C SER A 662 1.08 7.79 -11.74
N LEU A 663 1.06 6.46 -11.89
CA LEU A 663 0.74 5.52 -10.79
C LEU A 663 1.69 5.69 -9.61
N ILE A 664 3.01 5.75 -9.87
CA ILE A 664 4.04 5.94 -8.84
C ILE A 664 3.87 7.30 -8.15
N VAL A 665 3.68 8.37 -8.91
CA VAL A 665 3.51 9.73 -8.38
C VAL A 665 2.25 9.82 -7.53
N ARG A 666 1.12 9.25 -7.98
CA ARG A 666 -0.16 9.24 -7.26
C ARG A 666 -0.14 8.43 -5.96
N THR A 667 0.89 7.63 -5.68
CA THR A 667 1.09 7.03 -4.35
C THR A 667 1.33 8.08 -3.27
N ASN A 668 1.91 9.24 -3.65
CA ASN A 668 2.24 10.34 -2.76
C ASN A 668 3.13 9.94 -1.56
N ASP A 669 3.93 8.86 -1.71
CA ASP A 669 4.87 8.36 -0.70
C ASP A 669 6.32 8.59 -1.14
N GLU A 670 7.12 9.22 -0.27
CA GLU A 670 8.52 9.55 -0.56
C GLU A 670 9.36 8.29 -0.84
N LYS A 671 9.16 7.19 -0.09
CA LYS A 671 9.96 5.97 -0.28
C LYS A 671 9.61 5.25 -1.58
N SER A 672 8.32 5.18 -1.92
CA SER A 672 7.85 4.62 -3.18
C SER A 672 8.34 5.43 -4.37
N ILE A 673 8.21 6.76 -4.32
CA ILE A 673 8.70 7.65 -5.38
C ILE A 673 10.23 7.55 -5.50
N ASP A 674 10.96 7.57 -4.39
CA ASP A 674 12.43 7.47 -4.38
C ASP A 674 12.95 6.15 -4.98
N SER A 675 12.25 5.05 -4.69
CA SER A 675 12.67 3.71 -5.12
C SER A 675 12.25 3.34 -6.53
N LEU A 676 11.16 3.92 -7.06
CA LEU A 676 10.59 3.55 -8.36
C LEU A 676 10.79 4.63 -9.44
N LEU A 677 10.71 5.91 -9.10
CA LEU A 677 10.95 7.02 -10.05
C LEU A 677 12.44 7.42 -10.03
N THR A 678 13.26 6.49 -10.47
CA THR A 678 14.72 6.63 -10.43
C THR A 678 15.26 7.37 -11.66
N ARG A 679 16.53 7.80 -11.58
CA ARG A 679 17.21 8.50 -12.67
C ARG A 679 17.31 7.63 -13.92
N GLU A 680 17.56 6.33 -13.74
CA GLU A 680 17.63 5.36 -14.83
C GLU A 680 16.33 5.32 -15.62
N LEU A 681 15.20 5.30 -14.91
CA LEU A 681 13.88 5.25 -15.52
C LEU A 681 13.59 6.54 -16.31
N ILE A 682 13.87 7.71 -15.74
CA ILE A 682 13.60 9.00 -16.40
C ILE A 682 14.46 9.20 -17.65
N VAL A 683 15.76 8.91 -17.57
CA VAL A 683 16.70 9.08 -18.70
C VAL A 683 16.45 8.02 -19.78
N GLY A 684 16.11 6.79 -19.38
CA GLY A 684 15.89 5.67 -20.31
C GLY A 684 14.58 5.71 -21.11
N SER A 685 13.56 6.45 -20.67
CA SER A 685 12.21 6.36 -21.24
C SER A 685 11.82 7.49 -22.21
N GLY A 686 12.78 8.30 -22.66
CA GLY A 686 12.60 9.35 -23.67
C GLY A 686 12.19 10.73 -23.12
N LYS A 687 12.66 11.79 -23.79
CA LYS A 687 12.49 13.20 -23.35
C LYS A 687 11.03 13.68 -23.37
N GLU A 688 10.21 13.17 -24.28
CA GLU A 688 8.82 13.62 -24.47
C GLU A 688 7.91 13.23 -23.30
N CYS A 689 8.02 11.99 -22.80
CA CYS A 689 7.23 11.53 -21.65
C CYS A 689 7.55 12.35 -20.39
N ALA A 690 8.83 12.68 -20.19
CA ALA A 690 9.25 13.52 -19.08
C ALA A 690 8.76 14.96 -19.22
N ARG A 691 8.81 15.53 -20.43
CA ARG A 691 8.23 16.85 -20.69
C ARG A 691 6.74 16.89 -20.36
N LYS A 692 5.97 15.91 -20.86
CA LYS A 692 4.53 15.81 -20.57
C LYS A 692 4.28 15.74 -19.06
N LEU A 693 4.99 14.86 -18.34
CA LEU A 693 4.78 14.72 -16.89
C LEU A 693 5.13 16.00 -16.13
N PHE A 694 6.18 16.72 -16.55
CA PHE A 694 6.56 17.99 -15.96
C PHE A 694 5.43 19.02 -16.11
N ASP A 695 4.90 19.17 -17.33
CA ASP A 695 3.86 20.14 -17.64
C ASP A 695 2.58 19.86 -16.83
N GLU A 696 2.12 18.61 -16.79
CA GLU A 696 0.92 18.24 -16.06
C GLU A 696 1.05 18.47 -14.54
N ILE A 697 2.19 18.09 -13.94
CA ILE A 697 2.42 18.30 -12.51
C ILE A 697 2.59 19.80 -12.19
N TYR A 698 3.17 20.57 -13.12
CA TYR A 698 3.31 22.02 -12.97
C TYR A 698 1.96 22.73 -13.03
N GLU A 699 1.08 22.37 -13.96
CA GLU A 699 -0.28 22.92 -14.02
C GLU A 699 -1.10 22.53 -12.79
N LEU A 700 -0.98 21.29 -12.32
CA LEU A 700 -1.61 20.83 -11.08
C LEU A 700 -1.21 21.69 -9.86
N GLN A 701 0.04 22.12 -9.78
CA GLN A 701 0.53 22.96 -8.69
C GLN A 701 -0.25 24.29 -8.57
N ARG A 702 -0.75 24.84 -9.69
CA ARG A 702 -1.51 26.10 -9.68
C ARG A 702 -2.82 26.00 -8.90
N LEU A 703 -3.35 24.78 -8.71
CA LEU A 703 -4.54 24.54 -7.90
C LEU A 703 -4.27 24.58 -6.38
N PHE A 704 -3.01 24.66 -5.95
CA PHE A 704 -2.64 24.75 -4.53
C PHE A 704 -2.45 26.22 -4.12
N LYS A 705 -3.03 26.62 -2.98
CA LYS A 705 -2.85 27.98 -2.44
C LYS A 705 -1.45 28.13 -1.86
N ILE A 706 -0.93 29.35 -1.79
CA ILE A 706 0.41 29.61 -1.24
C ILE A 706 0.50 29.15 0.23
N ASP A 707 -0.53 29.40 1.04
CA ASP A 707 -0.57 29.09 2.48
C ASP A 707 -0.90 27.62 2.81
N ASP A 708 -1.21 26.79 1.80
CA ASP A 708 -1.44 25.36 2.02
C ASP A 708 -0.20 24.69 2.63
N ASN A 709 -0.37 23.88 3.68
CA ASN A 709 0.70 23.18 4.36
C ASN A 709 1.49 22.28 3.38
N TYR A 710 2.82 22.38 3.42
CA TYR A 710 3.71 21.69 2.48
C TYR A 710 3.61 20.15 2.52
N LYS A 711 3.37 19.57 3.70
CA LYS A 711 3.33 18.12 3.91
C LYS A 711 1.91 17.56 3.84
N SER A 712 0.90 18.40 4.08
CA SER A 712 -0.50 17.94 4.06
C SER A 712 -0.94 17.54 2.66
N ILE A 713 -1.75 16.48 2.63
CA ILE A 713 -2.40 15.99 1.43
C ILE A 713 -3.69 16.79 1.26
N TYR A 714 -3.71 17.71 0.30
CA TYR A 714 -4.91 18.49 -0.03
C TYR A 714 -5.74 17.85 -1.14
N LYS A 715 -5.09 17.15 -2.07
CA LYS A 715 -5.70 16.40 -3.17
C LYS A 715 -5.06 15.01 -3.24
N ILE A 716 -4.85 14.36 -4.40
CA ILE A 716 -4.04 13.11 -4.44
C ILE A 716 -2.59 13.36 -3.99
N LEU A 717 -2.02 14.53 -4.30
CA LEU A 717 -0.62 14.86 -4.02
C LEU A 717 -0.49 15.92 -2.91
N SER A 718 0.63 15.85 -2.19
CA SER A 718 1.13 16.95 -1.34
C SER A 718 2.01 17.90 -2.15
N LYS A 719 2.18 19.15 -1.68
CA LYS A 719 3.17 20.06 -2.25
C LYS A 719 4.57 19.44 -2.22
N LYS A 720 4.95 18.78 -1.12
CA LYS A 720 6.22 18.06 -1.00
C LYS A 720 6.47 17.13 -2.20
N SER A 721 5.52 16.27 -2.53
CA SER A 721 5.65 15.32 -3.64
C SER A 721 5.70 16.01 -5.00
N ILE A 722 4.93 17.10 -5.20
CA ILE A 722 4.98 17.90 -6.42
C ILE A 722 6.40 18.46 -6.66
N TYR A 723 6.99 19.10 -5.66
CA TYR A 723 8.35 19.64 -5.78
C TYR A 723 9.40 18.56 -5.95
N ASP A 724 9.25 17.41 -5.27
CA ASP A 724 10.17 16.28 -5.43
C ASP A 724 10.13 15.72 -6.85
N VAL A 725 8.94 15.46 -7.39
CA VAL A 725 8.75 14.90 -8.74
C VAL A 725 9.23 15.89 -9.81
N LEU A 726 8.86 17.17 -9.72
CA LEU A 726 9.33 18.19 -10.67
C LEU A 726 10.86 18.32 -10.66
N SER A 727 11.50 18.21 -9.49
CA SER A 727 12.97 18.26 -9.40
C SER A 727 13.65 17.06 -10.09
N ARG A 728 13.00 15.89 -10.10
CA ARG A 728 13.50 14.67 -10.77
C ARG A 728 13.30 14.73 -12.28
N VAL A 729 12.10 15.07 -12.72
CA VAL A 729 11.74 15.15 -14.14
C VAL A 729 12.41 16.35 -14.81
N GLY A 730 12.64 17.43 -14.06
CA GLY A 730 13.38 18.61 -14.51
C GLY A 730 14.81 18.32 -14.99
N LEU A 731 15.39 17.17 -14.64
CA LEU A 731 16.69 16.71 -15.14
C LEU A 731 16.74 16.59 -16.68
N VAL A 732 15.62 16.27 -17.31
CA VAL A 732 15.55 16.10 -18.77
C VAL A 732 14.68 17.17 -19.44
N ALA A 733 14.12 18.10 -18.67
CA ALA A 733 13.31 19.20 -19.16
C ALA A 733 14.15 20.32 -19.80
N GLU A 734 13.49 21.13 -20.64
CA GLU A 734 14.07 22.32 -21.29
C GLU A 734 14.40 23.43 -20.26
N SER A 735 15.39 24.29 -20.55
CA SER A 735 15.88 25.31 -19.60
C SER A 735 14.80 26.32 -19.17
N ASN A 736 13.86 26.66 -20.06
CA ASN A 736 12.68 27.49 -19.75
C ASN A 736 11.80 26.89 -18.63
N LYS A 737 11.55 25.58 -18.67
CA LYS A 737 10.76 24.84 -17.67
C LYS A 737 11.47 24.76 -16.33
N VAL A 738 12.78 24.53 -16.34
CA VAL A 738 13.60 24.60 -15.12
C VAL A 738 13.52 26.00 -14.49
N ASN A 739 13.55 27.06 -15.30
CA ASN A 739 13.37 28.44 -14.83
C ASN A 739 11.97 28.69 -14.22
N GLU A 740 10.91 28.19 -14.84
CA GLU A 740 9.54 28.24 -14.30
C GLU A 740 9.43 27.53 -12.93
N PHE A 741 10.06 26.36 -12.79
CA PHE A 741 10.14 25.65 -11.52
C PHE A 741 10.94 26.41 -10.47
N LEU A 742 12.08 27.01 -10.82
CA LEU A 742 12.88 27.81 -9.89
C LEU A 742 12.13 29.05 -9.40
N ASN A 743 11.36 29.72 -10.25
CA ASN A 743 10.47 30.82 -9.81
C ASN A 743 9.48 30.35 -8.74
N MET A 744 8.89 29.17 -8.92
CA MET A 744 7.98 28.56 -7.96
C MET A 744 8.69 28.12 -6.67
N PHE A 745 9.93 27.67 -6.78
CA PHE A 745 10.80 27.32 -5.66
C PHE A 745 11.15 28.54 -4.81
N PHE A 746 11.62 29.64 -5.41
CA PHE A 746 11.98 30.85 -4.66
C PHE A 746 10.77 31.49 -3.95
N LYS A 747 9.57 31.43 -4.55
CA LYS A 747 8.32 31.85 -3.88
C LYS A 747 8.05 31.05 -2.59
N LEU A 748 8.29 29.74 -2.62
CA LEU A 748 8.09 28.86 -1.46
C LEU A 748 9.12 29.15 -0.35
N ILE A 749 10.39 29.35 -0.71
CA ILE A 749 11.44 29.66 0.28
C ILE A 749 11.10 30.95 1.05
N CYS A 750 10.54 31.96 0.38
CA CYS A 750 10.19 33.24 1.01
C CYS A 750 9.22 33.13 2.20
N LEU A 751 8.51 32.00 2.36
CA LEU A 751 7.64 31.73 3.51
C LEU A 751 8.42 31.40 4.81
N ASN A 752 9.73 31.14 4.72
CA ASN A 752 10.68 30.99 5.83
C ASN A 752 10.32 29.94 6.91
N ASP A 753 9.81 28.77 6.50
CA ASP A 753 9.50 27.66 7.40
C ASP A 753 10.68 26.68 7.54
N ARG A 754 11.25 26.61 8.75
CA ARG A 754 12.37 25.72 9.11
C ARG A 754 12.05 24.22 8.93
N LEU A 755 10.78 23.82 9.00
CA LEU A 755 10.36 22.40 8.93
C LEU A 755 10.45 21.80 7.51
N ILE A 756 10.65 22.64 6.50
CA ILE A 756 10.64 22.27 5.07
C ILE A 756 12.05 22.37 4.45
N VAL A 757 13.00 23.07 5.09
CA VAL A 757 14.34 23.37 4.57
C VAL A 757 15.07 22.14 4.05
N ASN A 758 15.09 21.04 4.80
CA ASN A 758 15.78 19.80 4.39
C ASN A 758 15.21 19.19 3.10
N ASP A 759 13.88 19.23 2.92
CA ASP A 759 13.22 18.71 1.72
C ASP A 759 13.57 19.61 0.50
N LEU A 760 13.60 20.94 0.69
CA LEU A 760 14.01 21.89 -0.36
C LEU A 760 15.47 21.75 -0.78
N ASN A 761 16.36 21.39 0.15
CA ASN A 761 17.76 21.13 -0.17
C ASN A 761 17.91 19.89 -1.04
N LYS A 762 17.15 18.82 -0.74
CA LYS A 762 17.11 17.64 -1.61
C LYS A 762 16.65 18.03 -3.02
N VAL A 763 15.60 18.82 -3.12
CA VAL A 763 15.08 19.35 -4.41
C VAL A 763 16.16 20.13 -5.16
N MET A 764 16.84 21.07 -4.51
CA MET A 764 17.92 21.85 -5.16
C MET A 764 19.11 21.00 -5.57
N SER A 765 19.51 20.04 -4.73
CA SER A 765 20.62 19.14 -5.05
C SER A 765 20.36 18.26 -6.28
N LYS A 766 19.09 17.96 -6.56
CA LYS A 766 18.68 17.21 -7.76
C LYS A 766 18.73 18.09 -9.01
N ILE A 767 18.20 19.32 -8.93
CA ILE A 767 18.08 20.21 -10.10
C ILE A 767 19.35 21.03 -10.38
N SER A 768 20.30 21.11 -9.45
CA SER A 768 21.45 22.02 -9.57
C SER A 768 22.32 21.77 -10.80
N SER A 769 22.41 20.52 -11.29
CA SER A 769 23.14 20.19 -12.53
C SER A 769 22.49 20.79 -13.79
N ARG A 770 21.20 21.18 -13.70
CA ARG A 770 20.43 21.79 -14.79
C ARG A 770 20.55 23.29 -14.88
N ILE A 771 21.12 23.94 -13.87
CA ILE A 771 21.31 25.40 -13.87
C ILE A 771 22.46 25.76 -14.82
N ASP A 772 22.17 26.57 -15.83
CA ASP A 772 23.15 27.14 -16.76
C ASP A 772 23.28 28.66 -16.58
N CYS A 773 24.19 29.29 -17.34
CA CYS A 773 24.44 30.73 -17.26
C CYS A 773 23.18 31.56 -17.61
N GLU A 774 22.30 31.07 -18.49
CA GLU A 774 21.03 31.75 -18.80
C GLU A 774 20.07 31.72 -17.61
N ILE A 775 19.87 30.54 -17.00
CA ILE A 775 19.04 30.39 -15.79
C ILE A 775 19.61 31.23 -14.64
N LEU A 776 20.94 31.25 -14.47
CA LEU A 776 21.61 32.08 -13.46
C LEU A 776 21.27 33.56 -13.65
N LYS A 777 21.36 34.09 -14.89
CA LYS A 777 21.00 35.48 -15.20
C LYS A 777 19.54 35.77 -14.86
N LEU A 778 18.62 34.89 -15.24
CA LEU A 778 17.18 35.07 -14.97
C LEU A 778 16.83 35.02 -13.48
N GLN A 779 17.54 34.19 -12.70
CA GLN A 779 17.28 33.99 -11.27
C GLN A 779 18.15 34.86 -10.35
N PHE A 780 19.05 35.68 -10.89
CA PHE A 780 20.05 36.42 -10.11
C PHE A 780 19.40 37.32 -9.03
N SER A 781 18.34 38.04 -9.37
CA SER A 781 17.59 38.87 -8.42
C SER A 781 16.90 38.04 -7.32
N ASN A 782 16.31 36.91 -7.68
CA ASN A 782 15.69 35.97 -6.73
C ASN A 782 16.73 35.39 -5.76
N ILE A 783 17.93 35.05 -6.25
CA ILE A 783 19.05 34.57 -5.43
C ILE A 783 19.46 35.63 -4.40
N MET A 784 19.61 36.89 -4.82
CA MET A 784 19.99 38.00 -3.91
C MET A 784 18.90 38.31 -2.88
N SER A 785 17.63 38.19 -3.28
CA SER A 785 16.48 38.47 -2.42
C SER A 785 16.10 37.34 -1.45
N SER A 786 16.70 36.15 -1.60
CA SER A 786 16.41 34.96 -0.78
C SER A 786 16.47 35.23 0.74
N PRO A 787 15.60 34.60 1.55
CA PRO A 787 15.35 35.00 2.94
C PRO A 787 16.51 34.73 3.91
N LYS A 788 16.39 35.34 5.11
CA LYS A 788 17.35 35.28 6.21
C LYS A 788 17.13 34.01 7.05
N GLY A 789 18.14 33.14 7.11
CA GLY A 789 18.18 31.96 7.97
C GLY A 789 17.69 30.68 7.27
N GLY A 790 18.60 29.70 7.14
CA GLY A 790 18.36 28.43 6.44
C GLY A 790 19.62 27.92 5.71
N VAL A 791 19.46 26.92 4.84
CA VAL A 791 20.56 26.40 4.01
C VAL A 791 20.94 27.40 2.93
N PRO A 792 22.25 27.53 2.63
CA PRO A 792 22.77 28.52 1.69
C PRO A 792 22.44 28.18 0.22
N TYR A 793 21.19 28.38 -0.21
CA TYR A 793 20.75 28.12 -1.59
C TYR A 793 21.63 28.73 -2.69
N PRO A 794 22.24 29.93 -2.51
CA PRO A 794 23.18 30.47 -3.50
C PRO A 794 24.36 29.53 -3.83
N THR A 795 24.75 28.63 -2.91
CA THR A 795 25.86 27.67 -3.14
C THR A 795 25.62 26.72 -4.30
N TYR A 796 24.37 26.38 -4.62
CA TYR A 796 24.04 25.53 -5.76
C TYR A 796 24.36 26.20 -7.11
N PHE A 797 24.56 27.51 -7.12
CA PHE A 797 24.90 28.30 -8.31
C PHE A 797 26.40 28.56 -8.44
N TYR A 798 27.20 28.23 -7.41
CA TYR A 798 28.64 28.57 -7.37
C TYR A 798 29.44 27.92 -8.51
N ASN A 799 29.09 26.71 -8.93
CA ASN A 799 29.84 25.98 -9.95
C ASN A 799 29.36 26.26 -11.39
N VAL A 800 28.45 27.23 -11.58
CA VAL A 800 27.95 27.57 -12.92
C VAL A 800 29.03 28.34 -13.70
N GLU A 801 29.38 27.87 -14.88
CA GLU A 801 30.32 28.58 -15.76
C GLU A 801 29.58 29.68 -16.52
N CYS A 802 29.96 30.94 -16.28
CA CYS A 802 29.35 32.12 -16.88
C CYS A 802 30.42 33.21 -17.01
N GLN A 803 30.76 33.62 -18.23
CA GLN A 803 31.84 34.58 -18.51
C GLN A 803 31.37 36.04 -18.41
N GLU A 804 30.07 36.29 -18.62
CA GLU A 804 29.49 37.63 -18.55
C GLU A 804 29.27 38.08 -17.11
N LYS A 805 29.59 39.34 -16.83
CA LYS A 805 29.25 39.99 -15.57
C LYS A 805 27.77 40.39 -15.54
N ILE A 806 27.12 40.19 -14.40
CA ILE A 806 25.71 40.46 -14.15
C ILE A 806 25.59 41.65 -13.18
N ASP A 807 24.80 42.65 -13.54
CA ASP A 807 24.58 43.82 -12.68
C ASP A 807 23.74 43.45 -11.44
N ALA A 808 24.21 43.89 -10.26
CA ALA A 808 23.51 43.70 -8.99
C ALA A 808 22.81 44.99 -8.55
N GLU A 809 21.57 44.88 -8.07
CA GLU A 809 20.84 46.03 -7.52
C GLU A 809 21.50 46.54 -6.23
N SER A 810 21.84 47.83 -6.16
CA SER A 810 22.51 48.45 -5.00
C SER A 810 21.77 48.22 -3.68
N LYS A 811 20.43 48.34 -3.69
CA LYS A 811 19.58 48.08 -2.51
C LYS A 811 19.69 46.64 -1.99
N ALA A 812 19.88 45.66 -2.89
CA ALA A 812 20.04 44.26 -2.50
C ALA A 812 21.41 44.05 -1.82
N VAL A 813 22.46 44.69 -2.35
CA VAL A 813 23.81 44.65 -1.75
C VAL A 813 23.82 45.28 -0.36
N ASP A 814 23.19 46.44 -0.18
CA ASP A 814 23.07 47.10 1.14
C ASP A 814 22.38 46.20 2.18
N LYS A 815 21.31 45.50 1.76
CA LYS A 815 20.60 44.54 2.60
C LYS A 815 21.49 43.36 3.00
N ILE A 816 22.30 42.83 2.08
CA ILE A 816 23.24 41.73 2.35
C ILE A 816 24.32 42.18 3.34
N ILE A 817 24.84 43.40 3.21
CA ILE A 817 25.84 43.96 4.14
C ILE A 817 25.28 44.04 5.57
N LEU A 818 24.01 44.43 5.73
CA LEU A 818 23.35 44.40 7.04
C LEU A 818 23.24 42.97 7.59
N GLU A 819 22.93 41.97 6.75
CA GLU A 819 22.85 40.57 7.13
C GLU A 819 24.21 39.98 7.58
N LEU A 820 25.32 40.42 6.98
CA LEU A 820 26.69 39.98 7.36
C LEU A 820 27.06 40.32 8.80
N SER A 821 26.50 41.40 9.35
CA SER A 821 26.76 41.85 10.73
C SER A 821 25.98 41.07 11.81
N SER A 822 25.10 40.15 11.41
CA SER A 822 24.27 39.36 12.32
C SER A 822 25.10 38.46 13.24
N HIS A 823 24.68 38.31 14.50
CA HIS A 823 25.24 37.34 15.44
C HIS A 823 24.67 35.92 15.25
N ASP A 824 23.58 35.79 14.48
CA ASP A 824 23.04 34.49 14.06
C ASP A 824 23.88 33.95 12.89
N VAL A 825 24.56 32.81 13.14
CA VAL A 825 25.47 32.18 12.19
C VAL A 825 24.76 31.77 10.90
N GLU A 826 23.49 31.34 10.94
CA GLU A 826 22.75 30.92 9.73
C GLU A 826 22.45 32.10 8.82
N ILE A 827 22.04 33.24 9.41
CA ILE A 827 21.76 34.47 8.66
C ILE A 827 23.05 35.00 8.04
N ARG A 828 24.14 35.01 8.83
CA ARG A 828 25.45 35.47 8.38
C ARG A 828 26.03 34.58 7.29
N ASP A 829 25.97 33.26 7.45
CA ASP A 829 26.44 32.30 6.44
C ASP A 829 25.66 32.44 5.13
N SER A 830 24.33 32.61 5.19
CA SER A 830 23.52 32.91 4.00
C SER A 830 23.97 34.21 3.30
N ALA A 831 24.23 35.27 4.05
CA ALA A 831 24.74 36.53 3.49
C ALA A 831 26.11 36.37 2.83
N ILE A 832 27.03 35.64 3.45
CA ILE A 832 28.36 35.35 2.89
C ILE A 832 28.21 34.58 1.56
N THR A 833 27.27 33.64 1.46
CA THR A 833 27.07 32.89 0.19
C THR A 833 26.59 33.77 -0.96
N LYS A 834 25.79 34.80 -0.66
CA LYS A 834 25.38 35.79 -1.67
C LYS A 834 26.56 36.65 -2.10
N ILE A 835 27.45 37.04 -1.17
CA ILE A 835 28.69 37.76 -1.50
C ILE A 835 29.60 36.92 -2.40
N VAL A 836 29.80 35.63 -2.10
CA VAL A 836 30.60 34.73 -2.94
C VAL A 836 30.06 34.67 -4.38
N ILE A 837 28.74 34.61 -4.55
CA ILE A 837 28.11 34.65 -5.88
C ILE A 837 28.25 36.03 -6.55
N LEU A 838 28.08 37.11 -5.80
CA LEU A 838 28.28 38.48 -6.31
C LEU A 838 29.72 38.72 -6.77
N GLU A 839 30.72 38.20 -6.06
CA GLU A 839 32.13 38.42 -6.41
C GLU A 839 32.50 37.68 -7.69
N LYS A 840 31.98 36.46 -7.81
CA LYS A 840 32.19 35.64 -9.00
C LYS A 840 31.53 36.26 -10.23
N TYR A 841 30.24 36.58 -10.16
CA TYR A 841 29.45 36.94 -11.35
C TYR A 841 29.14 38.42 -11.50
N SER A 842 29.41 39.28 -10.51
CA SER A 842 29.16 40.73 -10.55
C SER A 842 30.42 41.54 -10.21
N ASN A 843 30.31 42.87 -10.21
CA ASN A 843 31.37 43.80 -9.80
C ASN A 843 30.99 44.44 -8.46
N ILE A 844 31.69 44.08 -7.38
CA ILE A 844 31.42 44.55 -6.00
C ILE A 844 32.14 45.89 -5.67
N VAL A 845 32.87 46.46 -6.63
CA VAL A 845 33.94 47.47 -6.40
C VAL A 845 33.55 48.59 -5.43
N GLU A 846 32.34 49.14 -5.48
CA GLU A 846 31.88 50.25 -4.64
C GLU A 846 31.70 49.92 -3.14
N ASN A 847 31.50 48.65 -2.77
CA ASN A 847 31.16 48.24 -1.40
C ASN A 847 32.21 47.33 -0.72
N THR A 848 33.36 47.15 -1.36
CA THR A 848 34.41 46.18 -0.96
C THR A 848 34.90 46.36 0.48
N GLU A 849 35.16 47.60 0.93
CA GLU A 849 35.61 47.87 2.30
C GLU A 849 34.55 47.57 3.37
N ALA A 850 33.28 47.89 3.07
CA ALA A 850 32.18 47.62 3.98
C ALA A 850 31.93 46.11 4.13
N ILE A 851 32.05 45.36 3.03
CA ILE A 851 31.92 43.90 3.03
C ILE A 851 33.07 43.26 3.82
N ALA A 852 34.32 43.66 3.56
CA ALA A 852 35.49 43.18 4.29
C ALA A 852 35.35 43.42 5.81
N ARG A 853 34.95 44.63 6.22
CA ARG A 853 34.76 44.96 7.64
C ARG A 853 33.70 44.07 8.30
N ASN A 854 32.57 43.83 7.63
CA ASN A 854 31.47 43.04 8.19
C ASN A 854 31.74 41.52 8.17
N ILE A 855 32.48 41.00 7.20
CA ILE A 855 32.91 39.59 7.22
C ILE A 855 33.86 39.35 8.40
N TRP A 856 34.85 40.22 8.58
CA TRP A 856 35.93 40.04 9.55
C TRP A 856 35.62 40.55 10.98
N CYS A 857 34.42 41.11 11.22
CA CYS A 857 34.02 41.56 12.56
C CYS A 857 33.82 40.43 13.58
N GLN A 858 33.63 39.19 13.11
CA GLN A 858 33.39 38.01 13.94
C GLN A 858 34.34 36.88 13.53
N ILE A 859 35.42 36.72 14.29
CA ILE A 859 36.47 35.71 14.08
C ILE A 859 36.38 34.54 15.09
N ASP A 860 36.84 33.38 14.67
CA ASP A 860 36.92 32.15 15.45
C ASP A 860 38.20 32.09 16.32
N SER A 861 38.46 30.95 16.97
CA SER A 861 39.64 30.79 17.83
C SER A 861 40.97 30.73 17.07
N HIS A 862 40.95 30.59 15.75
CA HIS A 862 42.13 30.55 14.89
C HIS A 862 42.37 31.88 14.17
N GLY A 863 41.41 32.81 14.24
CA GLY A 863 41.48 34.14 13.63
C GLY A 863 40.79 34.24 12.27
N PHE A 864 40.09 33.20 11.83
CA PHE A 864 39.29 33.21 10.60
C PHE A 864 37.86 33.68 10.87
N PRO A 865 37.13 34.23 9.88
CA PRO A 865 35.71 34.52 10.05
C PRO A 865 34.91 33.29 10.49
N LYS A 866 34.06 33.43 11.51
CA LYS A 866 33.22 32.30 11.99
C LYS A 866 32.30 31.83 10.86
N SER A 867 32.17 30.53 10.62
CA SER A 867 31.17 29.97 9.70
C SER A 867 30.94 28.49 9.99
N ASN A 868 29.76 27.99 9.68
CA ASN A 868 29.44 26.55 9.76
C ASN A 868 29.53 25.84 8.40
N ILE A 869 29.59 26.58 7.28
CA ILE A 869 29.47 26.01 5.92
C ILE A 869 30.70 26.22 5.03
N PHE A 870 31.58 27.18 5.36
CA PHE A 870 32.71 27.54 4.51
C PHE A 870 34.02 26.89 4.93
N ASN A 871 34.79 26.45 3.93
CA ASN A 871 36.17 26.02 4.13
C ASN A 871 37.10 27.23 4.29
N LEU A 872 38.25 27.03 4.97
CA LEU A 872 39.18 28.11 5.31
C LEU A 872 39.74 28.88 4.09
N GLN A 873 39.95 28.20 2.97
CA GLN A 873 40.43 28.82 1.72
C GLN A 873 39.43 29.78 1.07
N THR A 874 38.14 29.71 1.43
CA THR A 874 37.13 30.61 0.88
C THR A 874 37.47 32.06 1.21
N TRP A 875 38.06 32.29 2.40
CA TRP A 875 38.35 33.63 2.91
C TRP A 875 39.43 34.37 2.14
N GLU A 876 40.34 33.66 1.45
CA GLU A 876 41.36 34.27 0.58
C GLU A 876 40.76 34.88 -0.70
N ASN A 877 39.63 34.32 -1.13
CA ASN A 877 38.94 34.69 -2.36
C ASN A 877 37.78 35.66 -2.10
N LEU A 878 37.70 36.24 -0.90
CA LEU A 878 36.70 37.23 -0.50
C LEU A 878 37.41 38.53 -0.04
N PRO A 879 36.74 39.70 -0.04
CA PRO A 879 37.33 40.93 0.47
C PRO A 879 37.80 40.80 1.94
N TYR A 880 39.07 41.18 2.20
CA TYR A 880 39.66 41.18 3.55
C TYR A 880 40.39 42.50 3.85
N PRO A 881 40.51 42.90 5.13
CA PRO A 881 41.30 44.06 5.54
C PRO A 881 42.80 43.88 5.23
N ASN A 882 43.48 44.96 4.86
CA ASN A 882 44.92 44.94 4.54
C ASN A 882 45.82 44.49 5.70
N GLU A 883 45.33 44.47 6.94
CA GLU A 883 46.10 43.99 8.11
C GLU A 883 46.14 42.46 8.25
N ILE A 884 45.36 41.71 7.46
CA ILE A 884 45.30 40.24 7.55
C ILE A 884 46.46 39.59 6.79
N SER A 885 47.23 38.76 7.50
CA SER A 885 48.22 37.85 6.91
C SER A 885 47.72 36.40 6.96
N PHE A 886 47.43 35.82 5.79
CA PHE A 886 46.97 34.44 5.68
C PHE A 886 48.04 33.42 6.10
N ASP A 887 49.33 33.71 5.85
CA ASP A 887 50.44 32.84 6.27
C ASP A 887 50.46 32.64 7.80
N GLU A 888 50.20 33.71 8.57
CA GLU A 888 50.10 33.62 10.02
C GLU A 888 48.86 32.86 10.48
N LEU A 889 47.70 33.09 9.86
CA LEU A 889 46.44 32.43 10.21
C LEU A 889 46.52 30.91 9.98
N TYR A 890 47.03 30.49 8.81
CA TYR A 890 47.23 29.08 8.52
C TYR A 890 48.27 28.42 9.41
N SER A 891 49.36 29.13 9.73
CA SER A 891 50.36 28.63 10.68
C SER A 891 49.75 28.39 12.07
N ARG A 892 48.90 29.30 12.56
CA ARG A 892 48.18 29.13 13.83
C ARG A 892 47.19 27.96 13.81
N TYR A 893 46.52 27.74 12.69
CA TYR A 893 45.57 26.64 12.51
C TYR A 893 46.27 25.28 12.49
N LEU A 894 47.35 25.14 11.70
CA LEU A 894 48.12 23.90 11.58
C LEU A 894 48.87 23.54 12.89
N LEU A 895 49.28 24.53 13.68
CA LEU A 895 49.92 24.27 14.98
C LEU A 895 48.95 23.90 16.09
N ASN A 896 47.65 24.17 15.93
CA ASN A 896 46.63 23.92 16.96
C ASN A 896 45.37 23.25 16.39
N PRO A 897 45.46 22.05 15.78
CA PRO A 897 44.27 21.28 15.44
C PRO A 897 43.42 21.03 16.70
N ARG A 898 42.11 21.28 16.63
CA ARG A 898 41.16 21.07 17.73
C ARG A 898 40.08 20.08 17.34
N PHE A 899 40.47 18.82 17.17
CA PHE A 899 39.52 17.73 16.97
C PHE A 899 38.83 17.37 18.29
N PRO A 900 37.48 17.25 18.32
CA PRO A 900 36.78 16.73 19.48
C PRO A 900 37.27 15.31 19.81
N LYS A 901 37.51 15.02 21.09
CA LYS A 901 37.88 13.69 21.57
C LYS A 901 36.62 12.93 21.95
N CYS A 902 36.47 11.67 21.53
CA CYS A 902 35.33 10.84 21.93
C CYS A 902 35.62 10.10 23.24
N VAL A 903 36.89 9.99 23.63
CA VAL A 903 37.32 9.33 24.87
C VAL A 903 37.73 10.39 25.89
N GLU A 904 37.00 10.48 27.00
CA GLU A 904 37.37 11.29 28.18
C GLU A 904 37.54 10.35 29.39
N GLY A 905 38.80 10.16 29.82
CA GLY A 905 39.13 9.25 30.93
C GLY A 905 38.81 7.77 30.62
N ASN A 906 37.80 7.23 31.28
CA ASN A 906 37.30 5.85 31.07
C ASN A 906 35.91 5.81 30.42
N THR A 907 35.34 6.96 30.07
CA THR A 907 34.01 7.07 29.46
C THR A 907 34.12 7.49 28.00
N ILE A 908 33.24 6.90 27.19
CA ILE A 908 33.15 7.17 25.76
C ILE A 908 31.89 8.00 25.57
N HIS A 909 32.06 9.23 25.11
CA HIS A 909 30.97 10.17 24.87
C HIS A 909 30.52 10.11 23.41
N GLY A 910 29.29 10.58 23.15
CA GLY A 910 28.66 10.47 21.84
C GLY A 910 29.54 10.93 20.68
N PHE A 911 29.39 10.26 19.53
CA PHE A 911 30.16 10.51 18.32
C PHE A 911 29.72 11.84 17.69
N GLY A 912 30.42 12.92 18.04
CA GLY A 912 30.33 14.17 17.28
C GLY A 912 30.82 13.96 15.85
N ASN A 913 30.40 14.82 14.92
CA ASN A 913 30.80 14.80 13.50
C ASN A 913 32.29 15.24 13.33
N VAL A 914 33.22 14.50 13.93
CA VAL A 914 34.66 14.79 13.98
C VAL A 914 35.31 14.65 12.61
N ASP A 915 34.80 13.72 11.80
CA ASP A 915 35.41 13.33 10.54
C ASP A 915 35.49 14.53 9.58
N TYR A 916 34.44 15.36 9.48
CA TYR A 916 34.48 16.57 8.64
C TYR A 916 35.66 17.49 8.99
N LYS A 917 35.96 17.70 10.27
CA LYS A 917 37.10 18.54 10.71
C LYS A 917 38.45 17.95 10.31
N ILE A 918 38.60 16.63 10.39
CA ILE A 918 39.81 15.93 9.95
C ILE A 918 39.97 16.02 8.44
N HIS A 919 38.88 15.87 7.67
CA HIS A 919 38.89 16.03 6.21
C HIS A 919 39.26 17.47 5.81
N SER A 920 38.69 18.48 6.47
CA SER A 920 39.05 19.89 6.25
C SER A 920 40.52 20.15 6.58
N TYR A 921 41.05 19.55 7.64
CA TYR A 921 42.46 19.67 8.01
C TYR A 921 43.40 19.04 6.98
N MET A 922 43.07 17.85 6.49
CA MET A 922 43.79 17.18 5.39
C MET A 922 43.83 18.05 4.13
N TYR A 923 42.69 18.62 3.76
CA TYR A 923 42.59 19.48 2.57
C TYR A 923 43.48 20.72 2.68
N VAL A 924 43.53 21.35 3.86
CA VAL A 924 44.41 22.49 4.12
C VAL A 924 45.88 22.08 4.01
N ILE A 925 46.28 20.94 4.58
CA ILE A 925 47.66 20.42 4.44
C ILE A 925 48.01 20.15 2.97
N TYR A 926 47.11 19.50 2.21
CA TYR A 926 47.32 19.27 0.78
C TYR A 926 47.55 20.57 0.02
N SER A 927 46.74 21.59 0.28
CA SER A 927 46.80 22.87 -0.44
C SER A 927 48.02 23.74 -0.14
N LEU A 928 48.62 23.58 1.05
CA LEU A 928 49.75 24.39 1.52
C LEU A 928 51.09 23.64 1.39
N SER A 929 51.04 22.37 0.98
CA SER A 929 52.22 21.53 0.77
C SER A 929 52.56 21.44 -0.72
N SER A 930 53.68 20.79 -1.04
CA SER A 930 54.14 20.57 -2.42
C SER A 930 53.19 19.69 -3.24
N PHE A 931 52.12 19.16 -2.63
CA PHE A 931 51.07 18.40 -3.29
C PHE A 931 50.09 19.29 -4.07
N GLN A 932 50.01 20.59 -3.82
CA GLN A 932 49.32 21.55 -4.68
C GLN A 932 50.18 22.82 -4.80
N ASN A 933 50.73 23.10 -5.98
CA ASN A 933 51.48 24.32 -6.23
C ASN A 933 50.53 25.53 -6.19
N ASN A 934 50.37 26.16 -5.02
CA ASN A 934 49.57 27.37 -4.87
C ASN A 934 50.50 28.60 -4.87
N GLU A 935 50.66 29.26 -6.02
CA GLU A 935 51.61 30.38 -6.20
C GLU A 935 51.35 31.60 -5.29
N LYS A 936 50.15 31.69 -4.70
CA LYS A 936 49.70 32.83 -3.89
C LYS A 936 50.10 32.76 -2.41
N LEU A 937 50.48 31.58 -1.89
CA LEU A 937 50.74 31.37 -0.47
C LEU A 937 52.03 30.58 -0.26
N ASN A 938 52.99 31.14 0.48
CA ASN A 938 54.28 30.51 0.75
C ASN A 938 54.47 30.34 2.26
N ILE A 939 53.89 29.28 2.82
CA ILE A 939 54.16 28.90 4.20
C ILE A 939 55.56 28.29 4.31
N SER A 940 56.38 28.83 5.20
CA SER A 940 57.70 28.29 5.52
C SER A 940 57.58 27.05 6.43
N TRP A 941 57.49 25.86 5.84
CA TRP A 941 57.53 24.59 6.58
C TRP A 941 58.84 24.47 7.37
N ASN A 942 58.75 24.30 8.69
CA ASN A 942 59.92 24.21 9.57
C ASN A 942 59.79 23.02 10.54
N LYS A 943 60.91 22.64 11.17
CA LYS A 943 60.97 21.50 12.09
C LYS A 943 59.98 21.61 13.26
N LYS A 944 59.79 22.80 13.82
CA LYS A 944 58.88 23.03 14.95
C LYS A 944 57.43 22.73 14.55
N MET A 945 57.04 23.12 13.34
CA MET A 945 55.70 22.90 12.80
C MET A 945 55.42 21.42 12.53
N ILE A 946 56.33 20.72 11.85
CA ILE A 946 56.19 19.27 11.59
C ILE A 946 56.10 18.48 12.91
N LYS A 947 57.01 18.74 13.86
CA LYS A 947 57.02 18.06 15.16
C LYS A 947 55.75 18.36 15.96
N GLY A 948 55.24 19.60 15.92
CA GLY A 948 53.99 19.98 16.57
C GLY A 948 52.78 19.21 16.03
N ILE A 949 52.67 19.08 14.70
CA ILE A 949 51.59 18.32 14.05
C ILE A 949 51.67 16.83 14.41
N LEU A 950 52.85 16.22 14.31
CA LEU A 950 53.05 14.80 14.63
C LEU A 950 52.78 14.49 16.10
N SER A 951 53.27 15.33 17.03
CA SER A 951 53.00 15.19 18.46
C SER A 951 51.50 15.23 18.76
N TYR A 952 50.75 16.14 18.13
CA TYR A 952 49.32 16.21 18.32
C TYR A 952 48.60 14.93 17.87
N PHE A 953 48.95 14.39 16.69
CA PHE A 953 48.34 13.16 16.20
C PHE A 953 48.71 11.96 17.05
N ILE A 954 49.94 11.87 17.57
CA ILE A 954 50.33 10.84 18.54
C ILE A 954 49.41 10.88 19.77
N ASP A 955 49.25 12.06 20.38
CA ASP A 955 48.39 12.23 21.56
C ASP A 955 46.93 11.91 21.27
N TYR A 956 46.44 12.31 20.09
CA TYR A 956 45.06 12.08 19.66
C TYR A 956 44.78 10.59 19.41
N ILE A 957 45.61 9.92 18.61
CA ILE A 957 45.49 8.49 18.29
C ILE A 957 45.57 7.64 19.57
N GLN A 958 46.46 7.98 20.50
CA GLN A 958 46.59 7.28 21.78
C GLN A 958 45.36 7.46 22.68
N ASN A 959 44.81 8.68 22.75
CA ASN A 959 43.59 8.95 23.50
C ASN A 959 42.40 8.13 22.99
N GLU A 960 42.23 8.10 21.67
CA GLU A 960 41.10 7.46 21.00
C GLU A 960 41.25 5.94 20.84
N ARG A 961 42.43 5.36 21.15
CA ARG A 961 42.77 3.94 20.93
C ARG A 961 41.78 2.96 21.56
N LYS A 962 41.12 3.36 22.66
CA LYS A 962 40.08 2.55 23.32
C LYS A 962 38.86 2.26 22.43
N LEU A 963 38.59 3.07 21.41
CA LEU A 963 37.46 2.87 20.49
C LEU A 963 37.60 1.59 19.65
N LEU A 964 38.83 1.16 19.35
CA LEU A 964 39.10 0.01 18.48
C LEU A 964 38.96 -1.35 19.20
N ASN A 965 38.98 -1.33 20.54
CA ASN A 965 39.00 -2.52 21.38
C ASN A 965 37.64 -2.82 22.07
N MET A 966 36.53 -2.29 21.54
CA MET A 966 35.20 -2.62 22.04
C MET A 966 34.81 -4.07 21.66
N GLY A 967 34.31 -4.85 22.62
CA GLY A 967 33.86 -6.22 22.37
C GLY A 967 32.62 -6.36 21.46
N PHE A 968 31.91 -5.25 21.18
CA PHE A 968 30.73 -5.20 20.31
C PHE A 968 30.64 -3.85 19.57
N ASP A 969 30.38 -3.89 18.25
CA ASP A 969 30.24 -2.70 17.41
C ASP A 969 28.79 -2.17 17.39
N LEU A 970 28.41 -1.39 18.40
CA LEU A 970 27.12 -0.73 18.47
C LEU A 970 27.07 0.43 17.47
N PHE A 971 26.14 0.41 16.51
CA PHE A 971 25.94 1.46 15.50
C PHE A 971 27.12 1.72 14.54
N GLY A 972 28.09 0.81 14.41
CA GLY A 972 29.20 0.95 13.44
C GLY A 972 30.37 1.81 13.92
N THR A 973 30.43 2.10 15.21
CA THR A 973 31.45 2.93 15.88
C THR A 973 32.89 2.47 15.71
N ILE A 974 33.14 1.16 15.75
CA ILE A 974 34.48 0.60 15.51
C ILE A 974 34.87 0.83 14.06
N LYS A 975 33.92 0.61 13.14
CA LYS A 975 34.12 0.83 11.71
C LYS A 975 34.40 2.30 11.37
N GLU A 976 33.70 3.24 11.99
CA GLU A 976 33.94 4.68 11.81
C GLU A 976 35.29 5.12 12.39
N ALA A 977 35.63 4.64 13.59
CA ALA A 977 36.94 4.89 14.19
C ALA A 977 38.07 4.33 13.31
N PHE A 978 37.93 3.13 12.77
CA PHE A 978 38.90 2.52 11.87
C PHE A 978 39.14 3.40 10.63
N LYS A 979 38.08 3.86 9.98
CA LYS A 979 38.17 4.79 8.84
C LYS A 979 38.89 6.08 9.21
N ARG A 980 38.58 6.65 10.38
CA ARG A 980 39.24 7.87 10.88
C ARG A 980 40.74 7.69 11.02
N TYR A 981 41.19 6.55 11.54
CA TYR A 981 42.62 6.28 11.70
C TYR A 981 43.32 6.11 10.35
N VAL A 982 42.69 5.47 9.36
CA VAL A 982 43.22 5.42 7.98
C VAL A 982 43.38 6.83 7.40
N PHE A 983 42.39 7.71 7.57
CA PHE A 983 42.51 9.12 7.15
C PHE A 983 43.64 9.88 7.86
N ILE A 984 43.82 9.66 9.17
CA ILE A 984 44.93 10.26 9.92
C ILE A 984 46.28 9.73 9.42
N CYS A 985 46.37 8.44 9.12
CA CYS A 985 47.56 7.84 8.51
C CYS A 985 47.96 8.55 7.21
N ASP A 986 46.97 8.85 6.36
CA ASP A 986 47.18 9.59 5.11
C ASP A 986 47.68 11.03 5.35
N ILE A 987 47.14 11.72 6.36
CA ILE A 987 47.61 13.07 6.76
C ILE A 987 49.07 12.99 7.20
N VAL A 988 49.40 12.05 8.08
CA VAL A 988 50.77 11.87 8.59
C VAL A 988 51.72 11.56 7.45
N ALA A 989 51.34 10.70 6.51
CA ALA A 989 52.15 10.37 5.34
C ALA A 989 52.48 11.62 4.49
N VAL A 990 51.49 12.46 4.20
CA VAL A 990 51.70 13.72 3.44
C VAL A 990 52.61 14.70 4.19
N VAL A 991 52.43 14.84 5.50
CA VAL A 991 53.30 15.70 6.35
C VAL A 991 54.74 15.19 6.37
N VAL A 992 54.92 13.87 6.46
CA VAL A 992 56.25 13.23 6.40
C VAL A 992 56.89 13.48 5.04
N THR A 993 56.19 13.23 3.93
CA THR A 993 56.70 13.51 2.59
C THR A 993 57.08 14.98 2.41
N GLN A 994 56.26 15.92 2.90
CA GLN A 994 56.57 17.35 2.84
C GLN A 994 57.86 17.69 3.62
N SER A 995 58.11 17.04 4.76
CA SER A 995 59.32 17.26 5.54
C SER A 995 60.58 16.71 4.85
N ILE A 996 60.45 15.66 4.04
CA ILE A 996 61.52 15.12 3.19
C ILE A 996 61.83 16.11 2.05
N ILE A 997 60.80 16.57 1.33
CA ILE A 997 60.93 17.52 0.22
C ILE A 997 61.52 18.86 0.69
N SER A 998 61.13 19.33 1.88
CA SER A 998 61.65 20.58 2.45
C SER A 998 63.04 20.43 3.08
N ASN A 999 63.67 19.24 3.01
CA ASN A 999 64.97 18.91 3.60
C ASN A 999 65.07 19.21 5.11
N ILE A 1000 63.98 18.98 5.85
CA ILE A 1000 63.88 19.21 7.31
C ILE A 1000 63.67 17.93 8.13
N TYR A 1001 63.59 16.77 7.46
CA TYR A 1001 63.48 15.46 8.11
C TYR A 1001 64.71 15.12 8.96
N ASP A 1002 64.51 14.75 10.23
CA ASP A 1002 65.59 14.42 11.17
C ASP A 1002 65.28 13.18 12.04
N GLU A 1003 66.24 12.73 12.85
CA GLU A 1003 66.10 11.52 13.68
C GLU A 1003 64.92 11.58 14.66
N GLU A 1004 64.57 12.76 15.17
CA GLU A 1004 63.41 12.92 16.06
C GLU A 1004 62.09 12.72 15.31
N ILE A 1005 61.97 13.23 14.09
CA ILE A 1005 60.80 12.98 13.23
C ILE A 1005 60.70 11.48 12.92
N LEU A 1006 61.82 10.80 12.62
CA LEU A 1006 61.84 9.35 12.40
C LEU A 1006 61.32 8.57 13.62
N LEU A 1007 61.68 8.96 14.84
CA LEU A 1007 61.19 8.32 16.06
C LEU A 1007 59.67 8.51 16.23
N MET A 1008 59.15 9.72 16.00
CA MET A 1008 57.72 10.00 16.06
C MET A 1008 56.93 9.20 15.02
N VAL A 1009 57.45 9.10 13.79
CA VAL A 1009 56.79 8.32 12.72
C VAL A 1009 56.79 6.82 13.04
N LYS A 1010 57.89 6.28 13.57
CA LYS A 1010 57.95 4.88 14.04
C LYS A 1010 56.92 4.62 15.13
N GLN A 1011 56.75 5.55 16.07
CA GLN A 1011 55.75 5.44 17.13
C GLN A 1011 54.33 5.39 16.57
N ILE A 1012 53.98 6.24 15.60
CA ILE A 1012 52.68 6.22 14.93
C ILE A 1012 52.47 4.91 14.17
N ASN A 1013 53.49 4.47 13.40
CA ASN A 1013 53.40 3.26 12.61
C ASN A 1013 53.20 2.01 13.48
N GLN A 1014 53.88 1.93 14.63
CA GLN A 1014 53.69 0.84 15.59
C GLN A 1014 52.25 0.80 16.14
N ILE A 1015 51.64 1.95 16.42
CA ILE A 1015 50.23 1.99 16.86
C ILE A 1015 49.30 1.46 15.77
N PHE A 1016 49.55 1.77 14.50
CA PHE A 1016 48.74 1.26 13.39
C PHE A 1016 48.94 -0.23 13.16
N GLU A 1017 50.17 -0.75 13.28
CA GLU A 1017 50.46 -2.19 13.18
C GLU A 1017 49.81 -2.99 14.33
N ASP A 1018 49.92 -2.50 15.58
CA ASP A 1018 49.31 -3.14 16.76
C ASP A 1018 47.79 -3.34 16.61
N GLU A 1019 47.11 -2.38 15.98
CA GLU A 1019 45.64 -2.36 15.83
C GLU A 1019 45.18 -2.82 14.42
N ASN A 1020 46.08 -3.36 13.59
CA ASN A 1020 45.82 -3.81 12.21
C ASN A 1020 45.17 -2.75 11.29
N ILE A 1021 45.58 -1.49 11.41
CA ILE A 1021 45.07 -0.39 10.57
C ILE A 1021 45.86 -0.31 9.26
N PRO A 1022 45.19 -0.21 8.09
CA PRO A 1022 45.85 0.02 6.81
C PRO A 1022 46.75 1.26 6.85
N ASN A 1023 48.03 1.04 6.60
CA ASN A 1023 49.08 2.06 6.72
C ASN A 1023 49.93 2.20 5.45
N LEU A 1024 49.40 1.85 4.28
CA LEU A 1024 50.19 1.84 3.03
C LEU A 1024 50.79 3.22 2.72
N SER A 1025 50.03 4.31 2.88
CA SER A 1025 50.50 5.67 2.62
C SER A 1025 51.71 6.04 3.47
N LEU A 1026 51.70 5.67 4.76
CA LEU A 1026 52.81 5.88 5.68
C LEU A 1026 53.99 4.96 5.39
N LEU A 1027 53.75 3.71 5.02
CA LEU A 1027 54.79 2.77 4.58
C LEU A 1027 55.53 3.30 3.36
N VAL A 1028 54.80 3.84 2.37
CA VAL A 1028 55.37 4.47 1.17
C VAL A 1028 56.22 5.66 1.58
N ALA A 1029 55.67 6.58 2.38
CA ALA A 1029 56.39 7.78 2.85
C ALA A 1029 57.69 7.42 3.60
N ASN A 1030 57.68 6.38 4.44
CA ASN A 1030 58.86 5.89 5.15
C ASN A 1030 59.93 5.32 4.21
N LYS A 1031 59.53 4.58 3.17
CA LYS A 1031 60.46 4.00 2.20
C LYS A 1031 61.14 5.03 1.30
N LEU A 1032 60.56 6.23 1.15
CA LEU A 1032 61.19 7.35 0.44
C LEU A 1032 62.54 7.75 1.07
N VAL A 1033 62.67 7.63 2.39
CA VAL A 1033 63.90 7.98 3.14
C VAL A 1033 65.09 7.11 2.70
N ASN A 1034 64.84 5.85 2.31
CA ASN A 1034 65.87 4.88 1.94
C ASN A 1034 65.97 4.65 0.41
N ALA A 1035 65.19 5.39 -0.40
CA ALA A 1035 65.08 5.23 -1.86
C ALA A 1035 64.71 3.82 -2.38
N ASP A 1036 64.11 2.95 -1.55
CA ASP A 1036 63.61 1.62 -1.93
C ASP A 1036 62.16 1.68 -2.44
N ILE A 1037 62.00 2.11 -3.69
CA ILE A 1037 60.68 2.47 -4.25
C ILE A 1037 60.08 1.37 -5.13
N ASN A 1038 60.90 0.55 -5.79
CA ASN A 1038 60.43 -0.49 -6.73
C ASN A 1038 59.60 -1.60 -6.04
N SER A 1039 59.82 -1.83 -4.73
CA SER A 1039 59.08 -2.85 -3.96
C SER A 1039 57.67 -2.41 -3.52
N VAL A 1040 57.31 -1.14 -3.71
CA VAL A 1040 56.09 -0.53 -3.13
C VAL A 1040 54.91 -0.51 -4.10
N PHE A 1041 55.18 -0.42 -5.40
CA PHE A 1041 54.12 -0.29 -6.41
C PHE A 1041 53.22 -1.53 -6.48
N SER A 1042 53.77 -2.73 -6.28
CA SER A 1042 53.00 -3.98 -6.23
C SER A 1042 51.97 -3.96 -5.09
N SER A 1043 52.32 -3.40 -3.93
CA SER A 1043 51.40 -3.20 -2.80
C SER A 1043 50.31 -2.16 -3.11
N ILE A 1044 50.65 -1.09 -3.83
CA ILE A 1044 49.67 -0.10 -4.31
C ILE A 1044 48.67 -0.76 -5.25
N VAL A 1045 49.13 -1.48 -6.28
CA VAL A 1045 48.23 -2.17 -7.23
C VAL A 1045 47.36 -3.20 -6.52
N ALA A 1046 47.93 -3.99 -5.61
CA ALA A 1046 47.16 -4.96 -4.83
C ALA A 1046 46.02 -4.30 -4.03
N GLN A 1047 46.27 -3.12 -3.46
CA GLN A 1047 45.26 -2.38 -2.70
C GLN A 1047 44.24 -1.67 -3.61
N VAL A 1048 44.63 -1.22 -4.82
CA VAL A 1048 43.67 -0.72 -5.84
C VAL A 1048 42.71 -1.83 -6.30
N MET A 1049 43.18 -3.07 -6.36
CA MET A 1049 42.35 -4.24 -6.71
C MET A 1049 41.46 -4.72 -5.55
N SER A 1050 41.44 -4.02 -4.41
CA SER A 1050 40.58 -4.35 -3.27
C SER A 1050 39.12 -3.89 -3.47
N VAL A 1051 38.20 -4.52 -2.73
CA VAL A 1051 36.76 -4.18 -2.77
C VAL A 1051 36.44 -2.91 -1.95
N SER A 1052 37.31 -2.56 -1.01
CA SER A 1052 37.14 -1.49 -0.03
C SER A 1052 37.44 -0.12 -0.63
N SER A 1053 36.49 0.81 -0.53
CA SER A 1053 36.68 2.18 -1.05
C SER A 1053 37.77 2.95 -0.31
N ASP A 1054 37.96 2.67 0.98
CA ASP A 1054 38.95 3.34 1.81
C ASP A 1054 40.37 2.88 1.45
N ASP A 1055 40.52 1.61 1.05
CA ASP A 1055 41.77 1.03 0.57
C ASP A 1055 42.17 1.57 -0.81
N ILE A 1056 41.21 1.72 -1.73
CA ILE A 1056 41.44 2.37 -3.02
C ILE A 1056 41.93 3.82 -2.80
N ARG A 1057 41.27 4.58 -1.93
CA ARG A 1057 41.69 5.94 -1.54
C ARG A 1057 43.12 5.95 -0.96
N GLN A 1058 43.37 5.03 -0.01
CA GLN A 1058 44.67 4.52 0.45
C GLN A 1058 45.77 4.56 -0.61
N ALA A 1059 45.55 3.73 -1.62
CA ALA A 1059 46.48 3.45 -2.68
C ALA A 1059 46.71 4.66 -3.60
N PHE A 1060 45.67 5.44 -3.90
CA PHE A 1060 45.81 6.64 -4.73
C PHE A 1060 46.55 7.78 -4.02
N ILE A 1061 46.39 7.94 -2.70
CA ILE A 1061 47.22 8.87 -1.91
C ILE A 1061 48.69 8.42 -1.91
N SER A 1062 48.92 7.11 -1.76
CA SER A 1062 50.26 6.52 -1.84
C SER A 1062 50.92 6.75 -3.21
N LEU A 1063 50.13 6.63 -4.28
CA LEU A 1063 50.58 6.91 -5.64
C LEU A 1063 50.89 8.40 -5.84
N ASP A 1064 50.08 9.30 -5.27
CA ASP A 1064 50.32 10.74 -5.31
C ASP A 1064 51.61 11.13 -4.56
N ILE A 1065 51.89 10.52 -3.41
CA ILE A 1065 53.14 10.67 -2.67
C ILE A 1065 54.36 10.32 -3.55
N LEU A 1066 54.29 9.21 -4.29
CA LEU A 1066 55.37 8.80 -5.20
C LEU A 1066 55.55 9.80 -6.36
N LEU A 1067 54.45 10.30 -6.92
CA LEU A 1067 54.45 11.27 -8.02
C LEU A 1067 55.05 12.62 -7.60
N VAL A 1068 54.70 13.11 -6.42
CA VAL A 1068 55.24 14.38 -5.90
C VAL A 1068 56.71 14.25 -5.53
N TYR A 1069 57.12 13.11 -4.95
CA TYR A 1069 58.53 12.87 -4.62
C TYR A 1069 59.42 12.70 -5.86
N SER A 1070 58.94 12.04 -6.91
CA SER A 1070 59.70 11.85 -8.16
C SER A 1070 60.05 13.18 -8.83
N LYS A 1071 59.11 14.14 -8.81
CA LYS A 1071 59.34 15.52 -9.26
C LYS A 1071 60.46 16.19 -8.48
N TYR A 1072 60.49 16.02 -7.16
CA TYR A 1072 61.52 16.61 -6.30
C TYR A 1072 62.93 16.06 -6.59
N VAL A 1073 63.07 14.74 -6.76
CA VAL A 1073 64.37 14.10 -6.99
C VAL A 1073 64.85 14.27 -8.45
N GLY A 1074 63.98 14.65 -9.37
CA GLY A 1074 64.32 14.81 -10.79
C GLY A 1074 64.61 13.49 -11.51
N SER A 1075 64.30 12.35 -10.89
CA SER A 1075 64.39 11.01 -11.49
C SER A 1075 62.99 10.49 -11.79
N ILE A 1076 62.73 10.17 -13.06
CA ILE A 1076 61.55 9.40 -13.45
C ILE A 1076 61.73 8.00 -12.88
N LEU A 1077 61.06 7.72 -11.76
CA LEU A 1077 61.01 6.40 -11.18
C LEU A 1077 60.35 5.44 -12.19
N ASP A 1078 60.84 4.20 -12.29
CA ASP A 1078 60.43 3.18 -13.28
C ASP A 1078 59.03 2.56 -12.96
N PHE A 1079 58.07 3.38 -12.53
CA PHE A 1079 56.68 2.98 -12.29
C PHE A 1079 55.73 3.37 -13.42
N GLN A 1080 56.21 4.10 -14.44
CA GLN A 1080 55.45 4.50 -15.62
C GLN A 1080 54.75 3.31 -16.27
N LYS A 1081 55.50 2.23 -16.55
CA LYS A 1081 54.97 1.00 -17.12
C LYS A 1081 53.83 0.40 -16.27
N ASN A 1082 54.01 0.36 -14.96
CA ASN A 1082 53.02 -0.23 -14.06
C ASN A 1082 51.76 0.65 -13.92
N PHE A 1083 51.89 1.98 -14.06
CA PHE A 1083 50.74 2.90 -14.10
C PHE A 1083 49.95 2.76 -15.41
N VAL A 1084 50.65 2.60 -16.54
CA VAL A 1084 50.02 2.28 -17.83
C VAL A 1084 49.23 0.97 -17.74
N GLU A 1085 49.81 -0.07 -17.14
CA GLU A 1085 49.11 -1.34 -16.88
C GLU A 1085 47.85 -1.11 -16.03
N LEU A 1086 47.92 -0.31 -14.96
CA LEU A 1086 46.77 0.02 -14.12
C LEU A 1086 45.64 0.70 -14.92
N ILE A 1087 45.92 1.77 -15.67
CA ILE A 1087 44.90 2.47 -16.47
C ILE A 1087 44.30 1.53 -17.52
N SER A 1088 45.16 0.78 -18.24
CA SER A 1088 44.71 -0.16 -19.27
C SER A 1088 43.83 -1.28 -18.72
N SER A 1089 43.97 -1.61 -17.43
CA SER A 1089 43.19 -2.66 -16.78
C SER A 1089 41.77 -2.23 -16.38
N ILE A 1090 41.50 -0.93 -16.23
CA ILE A 1090 40.20 -0.40 -15.75
C ILE A 1090 39.04 -0.92 -16.60
N LYS A 1091 39.21 -1.00 -17.92
CA LYS A 1091 38.18 -1.47 -18.85
C LYS A 1091 37.77 -2.93 -18.68
N TYR A 1092 38.60 -3.73 -18.00
CA TYR A 1092 38.35 -5.15 -17.74
C TYR A 1092 37.84 -5.42 -16.32
N MET A 1093 37.76 -4.39 -15.48
CA MET A 1093 37.28 -4.53 -14.11
C MET A 1093 35.75 -4.51 -14.02
N ASP A 1094 35.23 -5.05 -12.93
CA ASP A 1094 33.81 -4.92 -12.59
C ASP A 1094 33.40 -3.44 -12.49
N ILE A 1095 32.19 -3.11 -12.94
CA ILE A 1095 31.73 -1.71 -13.06
C ILE A 1095 31.67 -1.01 -11.70
N SER A 1096 31.33 -1.75 -10.64
CA SER A 1096 31.25 -1.22 -9.27
C SER A 1096 32.62 -0.82 -8.71
N HIS A 1097 33.69 -1.42 -9.23
CA HIS A 1097 35.09 -1.09 -8.90
C HIS A 1097 35.60 0.03 -9.81
N SER A 1098 35.40 -0.10 -11.12
CA SER A 1098 35.82 0.88 -12.13
C SER A 1098 35.35 2.30 -11.80
N ARG A 1099 34.08 2.45 -11.40
CA ARG A 1099 33.50 3.77 -11.06
C ARG A 1099 34.20 4.46 -9.89
N LYS A 1100 34.71 3.69 -8.91
CA LYS A 1100 35.43 4.22 -7.74
C LYS A 1100 36.84 4.67 -8.13
N ILE A 1101 37.53 3.86 -8.94
CA ILE A 1101 38.88 4.15 -9.43
C ILE A 1101 38.90 5.47 -10.21
N LEU A 1102 37.92 5.70 -11.09
CA LEU A 1102 37.81 6.95 -11.86
C LEU A 1102 37.74 8.21 -10.99
N ILE A 1103 37.09 8.14 -9.82
CA ILE A 1103 37.02 9.27 -8.87
C ILE A 1103 38.40 9.57 -8.31
N HIS A 1104 39.13 8.55 -7.86
CA HIS A 1104 40.45 8.74 -7.25
C HIS A 1104 41.53 9.09 -8.27
N LEU A 1105 41.44 8.55 -9.50
CA LEU A 1105 42.32 8.91 -10.61
C LEU A 1105 42.27 10.42 -10.92
N SER A 1106 41.09 11.04 -10.75
CA SER A 1106 40.93 12.49 -10.95
C SER A 1106 41.79 13.34 -10.00
N GLN A 1107 42.27 12.79 -8.89
CA GLN A 1107 43.11 13.51 -7.93
C GLN A 1107 44.56 13.64 -8.41
N ILE A 1108 45.04 12.70 -9.23
CA ILE A 1108 46.45 12.62 -9.64
C ILE A 1108 46.67 12.92 -11.13
N ILE A 1109 45.62 12.96 -11.95
CA ILE A 1109 45.75 13.10 -13.41
C ILE A 1109 46.34 14.46 -13.85
N GLU A 1110 46.34 15.47 -12.98
CA GLU A 1110 46.87 16.82 -13.24
C GLU A 1110 48.39 16.92 -13.00
N ARG A 1111 49.06 15.84 -12.58
CA ARG A 1111 50.50 15.86 -12.32
C ARG A 1111 51.30 16.00 -13.61
N GLU A 1112 52.36 16.79 -13.58
CA GLU A 1112 53.25 17.08 -14.73
C GLU A 1112 53.76 15.83 -15.45
N LEU A 1113 53.96 14.71 -14.73
CA LEU A 1113 54.38 13.44 -15.34
C LEU A 1113 53.45 12.99 -16.48
N PHE A 1114 52.16 13.29 -16.37
CA PHE A 1114 51.14 12.93 -17.36
C PHE A 1114 50.97 14.01 -18.45
N MET A 1115 51.64 15.16 -18.33
CA MET A 1115 51.54 16.30 -19.27
C MET A 1115 52.60 16.20 -20.39
N ASN A 1116 52.63 15.07 -21.09
CA ASN A 1116 53.44 14.89 -22.30
C ASN A 1116 52.63 14.20 -23.39
N ASP A 1117 53.07 14.33 -24.65
CA ASP A 1117 52.31 13.85 -25.81
C ASP A 1117 52.05 12.33 -25.77
N GLU A 1118 53.02 11.52 -25.32
CA GLU A 1118 52.91 10.06 -25.25
C GLU A 1118 51.83 9.60 -24.23
N PHE A 1119 51.84 10.17 -23.02
CA PHE A 1119 50.84 9.87 -22.00
C PHE A 1119 49.47 10.48 -22.35
N ALA A 1120 49.44 11.65 -23.01
CA ALA A 1120 48.21 12.24 -23.51
C ALA A 1120 47.50 11.32 -24.50
N GLU A 1121 48.22 10.77 -25.49
CA GLU A 1121 47.66 9.80 -26.45
C GLU A 1121 47.16 8.52 -25.77
N LEU A 1122 47.96 7.94 -24.86
CA LEU A 1122 47.60 6.72 -24.14
C LEU A 1122 46.35 6.91 -23.27
N ILE A 1123 46.32 7.94 -22.43
CA ILE A 1123 45.20 8.23 -21.53
C ILE A 1123 43.94 8.51 -22.35
N ALA A 1124 44.05 9.28 -23.44
CA ALA A 1124 42.93 9.53 -24.34
C ALA A 1124 42.37 8.23 -24.94
N SER A 1125 43.24 7.33 -25.41
CA SER A 1125 42.85 6.03 -25.97
C SER A 1125 42.13 5.16 -24.92
N GLU A 1126 42.68 5.04 -23.71
CA GLU A 1126 42.11 4.19 -22.67
C GLU A 1126 40.79 4.73 -22.11
N LEU A 1127 40.67 6.05 -21.91
CA LEU A 1127 39.40 6.68 -21.53
C LEU A 1127 38.33 6.49 -22.62
N THR A 1128 38.73 6.54 -23.90
CA THR A 1128 37.81 6.27 -25.03
C THR A 1128 37.32 4.83 -25.01
N ASN A 1129 38.22 3.87 -24.77
CA ASN A 1129 37.87 2.46 -24.66
C ASN A 1129 36.93 2.19 -23.48
N CYS A 1130 37.21 2.77 -22.31
CA CYS A 1130 36.35 2.68 -21.14
C CYS A 1130 34.95 3.25 -21.43
N PHE A 1131 34.88 4.45 -22.02
CA PHE A 1131 33.61 5.08 -22.36
C PHE A 1131 32.81 4.23 -23.37
N ASN A 1132 33.45 3.67 -24.40
CA ASN A 1132 32.79 2.80 -25.37
C ASN A 1132 32.20 1.53 -24.73
N ILE A 1133 32.90 0.93 -23.77
CA ILE A 1133 32.40 -0.23 -23.03
C ILE A 1133 31.23 0.17 -22.14
N PHE A 1134 31.36 1.28 -21.40
CA PHE A 1134 30.27 1.75 -20.54
C PHE A 1134 29.02 2.09 -21.37
N ASN A 1135 29.19 2.76 -22.51
CA ASN A 1135 28.10 3.20 -23.37
C ASN A 1135 27.41 2.05 -24.14
N ARG A 1136 28.13 1.00 -24.56
CA ARG A 1136 27.54 -0.18 -25.23
C ARG A 1136 26.55 -0.95 -24.35
N VAL A 1137 26.72 -0.89 -23.02
CA VAL A 1137 25.85 -1.56 -22.04
C VAL A 1137 24.66 -0.69 -21.61
N VAL A 1138 24.71 0.63 -21.84
CA VAL A 1138 23.63 1.60 -21.50
C VAL A 1138 22.33 1.36 -22.28
N ASN A 1139 22.35 0.54 -23.35
CA ASN A 1139 21.12 0.06 -23.99
C ASN A 1139 20.21 -0.79 -23.06
N GLY A 1140 20.70 -1.19 -21.88
CA GLY A 1140 19.89 -1.54 -20.72
C GLY A 1140 20.32 -0.68 -19.52
N VAL A 1141 19.56 0.38 -19.22
CA VAL A 1141 19.97 1.44 -18.29
C VAL A 1141 20.22 0.89 -16.87
N ASN A 1142 21.49 0.82 -16.47
CA ASN A 1142 21.94 0.43 -15.13
C ASN A 1142 22.69 1.61 -14.49
N LYS A 1143 22.32 1.94 -13.24
CA LYS A 1143 22.87 3.03 -12.42
C LYS A 1143 24.39 3.11 -12.44
N GLU A 1144 25.07 1.97 -12.26
CA GLU A 1144 26.51 1.95 -12.08
C GLU A 1144 27.26 2.36 -13.36
N PHE A 1145 26.68 2.07 -14.53
CA PHE A 1145 27.23 2.49 -15.82
C PHE A 1145 27.04 3.99 -16.06
N LEU A 1146 25.92 4.57 -15.63
CA LEU A 1146 25.70 6.02 -15.68
C LEU A 1146 26.70 6.75 -14.77
N GLU A 1147 26.87 6.28 -13.53
CA GLU A 1147 27.85 6.85 -12.59
C GLU A 1147 29.28 6.73 -13.10
N ALA A 1148 29.66 5.58 -13.66
CA ALA A 1148 30.98 5.41 -14.28
C ALA A 1148 31.20 6.38 -15.44
N SER A 1149 30.21 6.54 -16.32
CA SER A 1149 30.27 7.45 -17.46
C SER A 1149 30.36 8.92 -17.04
N TYR A 1150 29.63 9.31 -15.98
CA TYR A 1150 29.71 10.63 -15.38
C TYR A 1150 31.09 10.90 -14.77
N ASN A 1151 31.61 9.96 -13.97
CA ASN A 1151 32.94 10.07 -13.37
C ASN A 1151 34.03 10.15 -14.45
N LEU A 1152 33.91 9.36 -15.52
CA LEU A 1152 34.81 9.40 -16.67
C LEU A 1152 34.75 10.76 -17.38
N SER A 1153 33.56 11.29 -17.65
CA SER A 1153 33.42 12.62 -18.27
C SER A 1153 34.07 13.72 -17.43
N LYS A 1154 33.88 13.69 -16.10
CA LYS A 1154 34.49 14.63 -15.17
C LYS A 1154 36.02 14.52 -15.16
N LEU A 1155 36.55 13.29 -15.11
CA LEU A 1155 37.97 13.02 -15.21
C LEU A 1155 38.55 13.55 -16.52
N SER A 1156 37.91 13.24 -17.65
CA SER A 1156 38.33 13.67 -18.97
C SER A 1156 38.36 15.20 -19.10
N LYS A 1157 37.36 15.92 -18.56
CA LYS A 1157 37.38 17.40 -18.56
C LYS A 1157 38.54 17.94 -17.75
N LYS A 1158 38.73 17.40 -16.55
CA LYS A 1158 39.80 17.81 -15.65
C LYS A 1158 41.17 17.67 -16.33
N TYR A 1159 41.39 16.53 -16.99
CA TYR A 1159 42.61 16.29 -17.75
C TYR A 1159 42.75 17.22 -18.98
N TYR A 1160 41.67 17.40 -19.76
CA TYR A 1160 41.65 18.33 -20.90
C TYR A 1160 42.07 19.76 -20.52
N VAL A 1161 41.49 20.31 -19.45
CA VAL A 1161 41.82 21.65 -18.96
C VAL A 1161 43.28 21.72 -18.55
N SER A 1162 43.80 20.67 -17.90
CA SER A 1162 45.20 20.59 -17.51
C SER A 1162 46.14 20.56 -18.72
N LEU A 1163 45.84 19.79 -19.77
CA LEU A 1163 46.63 19.77 -21.01
C LEU A 1163 46.67 21.14 -21.67
N LYS A 1164 45.51 21.82 -21.74
CA LYS A 1164 45.40 23.17 -22.32
C LYS A 1164 46.18 24.22 -21.52
N ASN A 1165 46.15 24.15 -20.19
CA ASN A 1165 46.87 25.09 -19.33
C ASN A 1165 48.41 24.90 -19.38
N ASN A 1166 48.90 23.74 -19.83
CA ASN A 1166 50.32 23.42 -19.95
C ASN A 1166 50.81 23.39 -21.41
N ASP A 1167 50.04 23.94 -22.36
CA ASP A 1167 50.37 24.01 -23.79
C ASP A 1167 50.72 22.65 -24.45
N VAL A 1168 50.13 21.55 -23.97
CA VAL A 1168 50.33 20.20 -24.54
C VAL A 1168 49.35 19.95 -25.70
N THR A 1169 49.81 19.29 -26.76
CA THR A 1169 48.97 19.00 -27.93
C THR A 1169 47.83 18.04 -27.56
N ILE A 1170 46.59 18.40 -27.85
CA ILE A 1170 45.43 17.55 -27.56
C ILE A 1170 45.32 16.46 -28.64
N PRO A 1171 45.35 15.16 -28.28
CA PRO A 1171 45.25 14.08 -29.27
C PRO A 1171 43.90 14.05 -30.00
N ASP A 1172 43.91 13.74 -31.30
CA ASP A 1172 42.70 13.59 -32.12
C ASP A 1172 41.70 12.57 -31.54
N GLY A 1173 42.22 11.49 -30.96
CA GLY A 1173 41.42 10.48 -30.27
C GLY A 1173 40.64 11.05 -29.08
N PHE A 1174 41.21 12.04 -28.39
CA PHE A 1174 40.57 12.72 -27.27
C PHE A 1174 39.49 13.70 -27.72
N LEU A 1175 39.72 14.44 -28.82
CA LEU A 1175 38.70 15.31 -29.42
C LEU A 1175 37.47 14.50 -29.87
N LYS A 1176 37.70 13.30 -30.44
CA LYS A 1176 36.63 12.34 -30.75
C LYS A 1176 35.87 11.90 -29.50
N LEU A 1177 36.56 11.53 -28.42
CA LEU A 1177 35.91 11.20 -27.14
C LEU A 1177 35.03 12.34 -26.64
N ILE A 1178 35.52 13.58 -26.69
CA ILE A 1178 34.75 14.76 -26.26
C ILE A 1178 33.50 14.95 -27.12
N SER A 1179 33.59 14.78 -28.44
CA SER A 1179 32.42 14.86 -29.32
C SER A 1179 31.36 13.81 -28.97
N ILE A 1180 31.78 12.56 -28.71
CA ILE A 1180 30.87 11.47 -28.34
C ILE A 1180 30.23 11.73 -26.96
N ILE A 1181 31.00 12.23 -25.99
CA ILE A 1181 30.49 12.58 -24.65
C ILE A 1181 29.47 13.73 -24.74
N LYS A 1182 29.72 14.74 -25.59
CA LYS A 1182 28.80 15.87 -25.83
C LYS A 1182 27.45 15.40 -26.41
N GLU A 1183 27.45 14.31 -27.17
CA GLU A 1183 26.24 13.71 -27.77
C GLU A 1183 25.49 12.75 -26.83
N SER A 1184 25.94 12.57 -25.57
CA SER A 1184 25.28 11.66 -24.61
C SER A 1184 23.82 12.03 -24.32
N ASN A 1185 22.97 11.01 -24.16
CA ASN A 1185 21.56 11.18 -23.79
C ASN A 1185 21.39 11.74 -22.36
N ASP A 1186 22.33 11.49 -21.44
CA ASP A 1186 22.33 12.12 -20.12
C ASP A 1186 22.90 13.54 -20.23
N CYS A 1187 22.04 14.53 -20.01
CA CYS A 1187 22.41 15.93 -20.12
C CYS A 1187 23.54 16.33 -19.16
N ASP A 1188 23.71 15.67 -18.02
CA ASP A 1188 24.77 16.02 -17.05
C ASP A 1188 26.14 15.54 -17.55
N ILE A 1189 26.20 14.44 -18.30
CA ILE A 1189 27.44 13.91 -18.90
C ILE A 1189 27.94 14.82 -20.02
N GLY A 1190 27.04 15.22 -20.93
CA GLY A 1190 27.37 16.11 -22.04
C GLY A 1190 27.63 17.56 -21.60
N ARG A 1191 26.92 18.05 -20.57
CA ARG A 1191 27.06 19.44 -20.08
C ARG A 1191 28.41 19.77 -19.48
N ILE A 1192 29.11 18.78 -18.91
CA ILE A 1192 30.49 18.94 -18.46
C ILE A 1192 31.32 19.67 -19.54
N TRP A 1193 31.01 19.46 -20.81
CA TRP A 1193 31.73 19.99 -21.96
C TRP A 1193 31.06 21.14 -22.74
N LYS A 1194 29.86 21.61 -22.35
CA LYS A 1194 29.03 22.50 -23.18
C LYS A 1194 29.63 23.88 -23.46
N ASN A 1195 30.50 24.38 -22.57
CA ASN A 1195 31.15 25.70 -22.70
C ASN A 1195 32.63 25.62 -23.11
N ILE A 1196 33.11 24.42 -23.44
CA ILE A 1196 34.47 24.23 -23.95
C ILE A 1196 34.38 24.25 -25.48
N GLU A 1197 34.89 25.32 -26.08
CA GLU A 1197 35.28 25.32 -27.50
C GLU A 1197 36.38 24.27 -27.66
N VAL A 1198 36.06 23.22 -28.42
CA VAL A 1198 36.93 22.07 -28.70
C VAL A 1198 37.77 22.37 -29.92
#